data_AF-A0A7K2FBX1-F1
#
_entry.id   AF-A0A7K2FBX1-F1
#
_cell.length_a   1.000
_cell.length_b   1.000
_cell.length_c   1.000
_cell.angle_alpha   90.00
_cell.angle_beta   90.00
_cell.angle_gamma   90.00
#
_symmetry.space_group_name_H-M   'P 1'
#
loop_
_entity.id
_entity.type
_entity.pdbx_description
1 polymer ?
#
loop_
_entity_poly.entity_id
_entity_poly.type
_entity_poly.pdbx_seq_one_letter_code
_entity_poly.pdbx_strand_id
1 'polypeptide(L)'
;MSTPIRTRIRARMAACLASILAAGILTTGVPALQSQADAAPAPVRCDKKWLNKEYGSPPAGSGIQGKNQPFSQRPQNEWDDYWFDNPSHAFDGLKAPSEAQSDLAGRTDADAQKWKKKFEATKNPKYRVLEIYARYNVQLKKSTGLKNWNTWLDQRLIGYEANRLKGDGFEAKVVRDYKLVGPDWICQKNVPVFDKDGKPVIDRRTGKQAVRKYDAYNARTKEFVEFKSNGKHINKQLQYDKHILRNKQYSDHKLRLITGDTTAANTRDKYAALNRQLAAERGGAQNQATVREHRSTGAPRWRANQYTRYNPIMNPDPRRAGSLGPINDAAFRSGSTPDAARRIQQQYRGANGNGVFGRGGPGGIDFSTLELNYVGSPVKGKGVDYSFQADYAKDPENNPGWGGKAKLQLASDAMFTWLALTPDKFWVNLNPDQPDKIMDKTFGKTDAGRVLLEADLEMKHDYAKDMDPRQGVGKQYWDAMEAADIPCGHQLRLWIVPKTAQVRVEDDGVYILDAPLKVNAEPQSVDYPAPNGACKLTEAQIRTSQRLVDQYVIPDVEKKVNNGAAYADLRRVYSSRVAAEYLRDQDEDHATDFRPVINSNDVTRWPLSADHQGWTPKQTWDAYMKSYTEGDYSYPCNYAGENKTCIAGGVDFSKAPKRNITRVRFDLEHPRLDTDTKTSVKTETAYRGSGTALIGGNGSGPTGGGDEDPVPTPTPTPTDPPSTPAPSDTPSGQPSTPGGGDDRPTPPPAHDPDGDLADTGTGAPVGLITGIAAVLAAAGAGLTWWMRRRRSHTG
;
A
#
# COMPACT_ATOMS: atom_id res chain seq x y z
N MET A 1 29.65 100.18 3.41
CA MET A 1 29.79 100.55 1.99
C MET A 1 29.26 99.40 1.14
N SER A 2 28.20 99.68 0.40
CA SER A 2 27.83 99.07 -0.89
C SER A 2 27.42 97.58 -0.95
N THR A 3 26.11 97.33 -0.81
CA THR A 3 25.32 96.40 -1.65
C THR A 3 25.36 96.83 -3.14
N PRO A 4 24.81 96.12 -4.16
CA PRO A 4 24.20 94.78 -4.30
C PRO A 4 24.73 94.01 -5.59
N ILE A 5 24.31 92.83 -6.07
CA ILE A 5 23.06 92.47 -6.80
C ILE A 5 23.09 90.97 -7.22
N ARG A 6 21.99 90.25 -6.93
CA ARG A 6 21.23 89.20 -7.66
C ARG A 6 21.97 88.29 -8.68
N THR A 7 21.86 86.96 -8.59
CA THR A 7 20.67 86.20 -9.08
C THR A 7 20.68 84.76 -8.50
N ARG A 8 19.62 84.35 -7.80
CA ARG A 8 18.56 83.40 -8.21
C ARG A 8 18.95 81.89 -8.26
N ILE A 9 18.19 81.13 -7.44
CA ILE A 9 17.61 79.80 -7.66
C ILE A 9 18.26 78.60 -6.94
N ARG A 10 17.48 78.11 -5.97
CA ARG A 10 17.29 76.71 -5.50
C ARG A 10 18.50 76.00 -4.88
N ALA A 11 18.45 75.85 -3.56
CA ALA A 11 18.00 74.61 -2.91
C ALA A 11 18.42 74.63 -1.43
N ARG A 12 17.66 73.90 -0.59
CA ARG A 12 17.97 73.51 0.79
C ARG A 12 17.62 74.53 1.88
N MET A 13 16.43 74.38 2.44
CA MET A 13 16.28 74.44 3.89
C MET A 13 15.57 73.18 4.36
N ALA A 14 16.38 72.28 4.92
CA ALA A 14 15.94 71.30 5.89
C ALA A 14 15.98 71.96 7.28
N ALA A 15 14.90 71.73 8.03
CA ALA A 15 14.87 71.47 9.46
C ALA A 15 15.63 72.42 10.41
N CYS A 16 14.87 73.12 11.26
CA CYS A 16 15.00 73.02 12.73
C CYS A 16 13.91 73.87 13.39
N LEU A 17 13.04 73.25 14.19
CA LEU A 17 13.08 73.35 15.66
C LEU A 17 11.76 72.86 16.27
N ALA A 18 11.90 71.83 17.10
CA ALA A 18 10.96 71.46 18.14
C ALA A 18 10.84 72.60 19.17
N SER A 19 9.64 72.87 19.68
CA SER A 19 9.17 72.69 21.07
C SER A 19 8.30 73.93 21.37
N ILE A 20 7.10 73.96 21.96
CA ILE A 20 6.68 73.54 23.32
C ILE A 20 5.13 73.67 23.41
N LEU A 21 4.52 72.63 23.97
CA LEU A 21 3.32 72.54 24.83
C LEU A 21 2.28 73.69 24.89
N ALA A 22 1.00 73.32 24.75
CA ALA A 22 -0.04 73.59 25.77
C ALA A 22 -1.34 72.81 25.46
N ALA A 23 -1.96 72.33 26.53
CA ALA A 23 -3.16 71.50 26.57
C ALA A 23 -4.47 72.28 26.35
N GLY A 24 -5.49 71.55 25.87
CA GLY A 24 -6.89 71.78 26.19
C GLY A 24 -7.70 72.64 25.20
N ILE A 25 -8.66 72.01 24.50
CA ILE A 25 -10.11 72.30 24.56
C ILE A 25 -10.85 71.37 23.55
N LEU A 26 -11.55 70.40 24.14
CA LEU A 26 -12.92 69.94 23.89
C LEU A 26 -13.45 69.69 22.45
N THR A 27 -13.88 68.42 22.27
CA THR A 27 -15.14 67.96 21.64
C THR A 27 -15.57 68.55 20.30
N THR A 28 -15.49 67.74 19.23
CA THR A 28 -16.62 67.42 18.34
C THR A 28 -16.23 66.26 17.42
N GLY A 29 -17.19 65.38 17.15
CA GLY A 29 -16.96 64.06 16.58
C GLY A 29 -16.50 64.06 15.13
N VAL A 30 -15.54 63.18 14.85
CA VAL A 30 -15.35 62.57 13.53
C VAL A 30 -15.23 61.07 13.78
N PRO A 31 -16.04 60.21 13.14
CA PRO A 31 -15.95 58.78 13.35
C PRO A 31 -14.58 58.29 12.88
N ALA A 32 -13.78 57.81 13.82
CA ALA A 32 -12.57 57.07 13.53
C ALA A 32 -12.95 55.82 12.73
N LEU A 33 -12.54 55.78 11.46
CA LEU A 33 -12.31 54.55 10.72
C LEU A 33 -11.25 53.76 11.48
N GLN A 34 -11.67 53.01 12.49
CA GLN A 34 -10.89 51.91 13.03
C GLN A 34 -10.79 50.87 11.93
N SER A 35 -9.67 50.86 11.22
CA SER A 35 -9.24 49.66 10.51
C SER A 35 -9.16 48.55 11.55
N GLN A 36 -10.11 47.62 11.52
CA GLN A 36 -9.99 46.34 12.20
C GLN A 36 -8.81 45.60 11.56
N ALA A 37 -7.61 45.89 12.06
CA ALA A 37 -6.53 44.94 12.03
C ALA A 37 -6.96 43.85 13.02
N ASP A 38 -7.54 42.76 12.51
CA ASP A 38 -7.78 41.55 13.31
C ASP A 38 -6.47 41.21 14.03
N ALA A 39 -6.47 41.37 15.36
CA ALA A 39 -5.34 41.00 16.19
C ALA A 39 -5.00 39.53 15.91
N ALA A 40 -3.75 39.24 15.55
CA ALA A 40 -3.32 37.88 15.32
C ALA A 40 -3.65 37.05 16.58
N PRO A 41 -4.31 35.88 16.44
CA PRO A 41 -4.70 35.08 17.60
C PRO A 41 -3.48 34.78 18.47
N ALA A 42 -3.69 34.78 19.79
CA ALA A 42 -2.63 34.52 20.75
C ALA A 42 -1.90 33.20 20.42
N PRO A 43 -0.56 33.14 20.54
CA PRO A 43 0.19 31.93 20.26
C PRO A 43 -0.27 30.80 21.18
N VAL A 44 -0.61 29.63 20.61
CA VAL A 44 -1.08 28.48 21.37
C VAL A 44 0.09 27.55 21.64
N ARG A 45 0.30 27.15 22.90
CA ARG A 45 1.32 26.16 23.24
C ARG A 45 1.01 24.81 22.60
N CYS A 46 2.04 24.13 22.10
CA CYS A 46 1.87 22.85 21.40
C CYS A 46 1.24 21.77 22.29
N ASP A 47 1.64 21.72 23.56
CA ASP A 47 1.11 20.77 24.54
C ASP A 47 -0.37 21.02 24.88
N LYS A 48 -0.76 22.29 25.04
CA LYS A 48 -2.17 22.66 25.18
C LYS A 48 -2.99 22.26 23.96
N LYS A 49 -2.48 22.53 22.75
CA LYS A 49 -3.21 22.29 21.51
C LYS A 49 -3.42 20.80 21.21
N TRP A 50 -2.38 19.99 21.38
CA TRP A 50 -2.36 18.62 20.88
C TRP A 50 -2.44 17.55 21.97
N LEU A 51 -2.05 17.89 23.20
CA LEU A 51 -2.08 16.96 24.34
C LEU A 51 -3.14 17.35 25.37
N ASN A 52 -3.84 18.47 25.16
CA ASN A 52 -4.79 19.07 26.11
C ASN A 52 -4.22 19.17 27.55
N LYS A 53 -2.91 19.39 27.65
CA LYS A 53 -2.17 19.44 28.91
C LYS A 53 -1.02 20.43 28.80
N GLU A 54 -0.80 21.22 29.83
CA GLU A 54 0.34 22.15 29.89
C GLU A 54 1.44 21.58 30.79
N TYR A 55 2.68 21.60 30.30
CA TYR A 55 3.87 21.15 31.04
C TYR A 55 4.66 22.35 31.55
N GLY A 56 5.08 22.35 32.82
CA GLY A 56 5.92 23.44 33.36
C GLY A 56 7.28 23.54 32.66
N SER A 57 7.85 22.39 32.28
CA SER A 57 9.13 22.28 31.58
C SER A 57 9.14 21.08 30.62
N PRO A 58 9.95 21.12 29.55
CA PRO A 58 10.13 19.95 28.68
C PRO A 58 10.81 18.79 29.45
N PRO A 59 10.32 17.54 29.34
CA PRO A 59 10.97 16.37 29.93
C PRO A 59 12.31 16.03 29.25
N ALA A 60 13.07 15.10 29.85
CA ALA A 60 14.30 14.59 29.25
C ALA A 60 14.04 13.96 27.86
N GLY A 61 14.97 14.24 26.93
CA GLY A 61 14.87 13.81 25.53
C GLY A 61 13.91 14.62 24.65
N SER A 62 13.38 15.75 25.15
CA SER A 62 12.57 16.66 24.33
C SER A 62 13.36 17.34 23.21
N GLY A 63 12.72 17.45 22.05
CA GLY A 63 13.25 18.16 20.88
C GLY A 63 13.38 17.28 19.66
N ILE A 64 13.55 17.93 18.51
CA ILE A 64 13.64 17.26 17.21
C ILE A 64 14.94 16.47 17.12
N GLN A 65 14.83 15.16 16.98
CA GLN A 65 15.95 14.25 16.78
C GLN A 65 16.53 14.36 15.35
N GLY A 66 17.81 14.05 15.18
CA GLY A 66 18.46 14.04 13.86
C GLY A 66 18.68 15.42 13.22
N LYS A 67 18.36 16.52 13.91
CA LYS A 67 18.49 17.90 13.42
C LYS A 67 19.93 18.41 13.22
N ASN A 68 20.92 17.59 13.58
CA ASN A 68 22.35 17.89 13.41
C ASN A 68 22.91 17.41 12.06
N GLN A 69 22.04 16.98 11.15
CA GLN A 69 22.38 16.60 9.78
C GLN A 69 21.45 17.35 8.81
N PRO A 70 21.90 17.71 7.60
CA PRO A 70 21.06 18.33 6.58
C PRO A 70 19.82 17.49 6.25
N PHE A 71 19.98 16.16 6.26
CA PHE A 71 18.92 15.17 6.11
C PHE A 71 19.18 14.04 7.11
N SER A 72 18.14 13.59 7.80
CA SER A 72 18.18 12.36 8.58
C SER A 72 16.85 11.61 8.50
N GLN A 73 16.90 10.29 8.66
CA GLN A 73 15.73 9.41 8.63
C GLN A 73 15.57 8.71 9.98
N ARG A 74 14.32 8.48 10.38
CA ARG A 74 14.00 7.64 11.54
C ARG A 74 14.33 6.16 11.21
N PRO A 75 14.97 5.41 12.14
CA PRO A 75 15.25 3.99 11.94
C PRO A 75 13.99 3.20 11.55
N GLN A 76 14.14 2.21 10.68
CA GLN A 76 12.99 1.47 10.10
C GLN A 76 12.18 0.71 11.17
N ASN A 77 12.84 0.18 12.20
CA ASN A 77 12.18 -0.47 13.33
C ASN A 77 11.31 0.48 14.17
N GLU A 78 11.44 1.79 14.00
CA GLU A 78 10.60 2.78 14.66
C GLU A 78 9.48 3.33 13.77
N TRP A 79 9.38 2.93 12.49
CA TRP A 79 8.27 3.37 11.64
C TRP A 79 6.94 2.84 12.19
N ASP A 80 5.92 3.68 12.21
CA ASP A 80 4.65 3.41 12.88
C ASP A 80 3.47 4.02 12.12
N ASP A 81 2.26 3.86 12.64
CA ASP A 81 1.06 4.56 12.21
C ASP A 81 0.61 5.61 13.25
N TYR A 82 -0.27 6.52 12.82
CA TYR A 82 -1.01 7.41 13.72
C TYR A 82 -2.45 7.55 13.26
N TRP A 83 -3.36 7.75 14.21
CA TRP A 83 -4.77 7.92 13.91
C TRP A 83 -5.13 9.39 13.63
N PHE A 84 -6.10 9.59 12.73
CA PHE A 84 -6.78 10.87 12.57
C PHE A 84 -8.27 10.66 12.31
N ASP A 85 -9.13 11.49 12.88
CA ASP A 85 -10.58 11.37 12.67
C ASP A 85 -10.95 11.71 11.22
N ASN A 86 -11.84 10.93 10.61
CA ASN A 86 -12.43 11.20 9.30
C ASN A 86 -13.92 10.82 9.26
N PRO A 87 -14.78 11.49 10.05
CA PRO A 87 -16.18 11.11 10.21
C PRO A 87 -17.01 11.23 8.92
N SER A 88 -16.56 11.99 7.93
CA SER A 88 -17.19 12.06 6.61
C SER A 88 -17.15 10.74 5.84
N HIS A 89 -16.16 9.90 6.09
CA HIS A 89 -16.02 8.61 5.40
C HIS A 89 -17.24 7.70 5.62
N ALA A 90 -17.84 7.77 6.80
CA ALA A 90 -19.06 7.02 7.12
C ALA A 90 -20.28 7.31 6.22
N PHE A 91 -20.21 8.35 5.38
CA PHE A 91 -21.27 8.77 4.45
C PHE A 91 -20.88 8.56 2.98
N ASP A 92 -19.82 7.81 2.68
CA ASP A 92 -19.36 7.52 1.32
C ASP A 92 -20.40 6.82 0.42
N GLY A 93 -21.37 6.11 0.99
CA GLY A 93 -22.51 5.51 0.30
C GLY A 93 -23.74 6.41 0.17
N LEU A 94 -23.71 7.64 0.72
CA LEU A 94 -24.84 8.58 0.68
C LEU A 94 -25.21 8.90 -0.76
N LYS A 95 -26.51 8.80 -1.09
CA LYS A 95 -27.03 9.11 -2.43
C LYS A 95 -27.22 10.61 -2.62
N ALA A 96 -27.19 11.04 -3.88
CA ALA A 96 -27.45 12.42 -4.27
C ALA A 96 -28.81 12.91 -3.72
N PRO A 97 -28.92 14.18 -3.31
CA PRO A 97 -30.18 14.70 -2.80
C PRO A 97 -31.22 14.73 -3.91
N SER A 98 -32.46 14.36 -3.59
CA SER A 98 -33.62 14.76 -4.37
C SER A 98 -33.81 16.28 -4.30
N GLU A 99 -34.63 16.84 -5.18
CA GLU A 99 -34.94 18.28 -5.16
C GLU A 99 -35.52 18.71 -3.80
N ALA A 100 -36.48 17.97 -3.26
CA ALA A 100 -37.05 18.25 -1.94
C ALA A 100 -36.01 18.18 -0.80
N GLN A 101 -35.08 17.22 -0.86
CA GLN A 101 -33.99 17.12 0.11
C GLN A 101 -32.99 18.29 -0.03
N SER A 102 -32.73 18.71 -1.26
CA SER A 102 -31.88 19.85 -1.59
C SER A 102 -32.46 21.15 -1.04
N ASP A 103 -33.76 21.37 -1.22
CA ASP A 103 -34.43 22.56 -0.72
C ASP A 103 -34.52 22.57 0.81
N LEU A 104 -34.79 21.41 1.42
CA LEU A 104 -34.75 21.27 2.88
C LEU A 104 -33.35 21.55 3.45
N ALA A 105 -32.30 21.12 2.76
CA ALA A 105 -30.93 21.36 3.18
C ALA A 105 -30.51 22.83 3.07
N GLY A 106 -31.06 23.56 2.09
CA GLY A 106 -30.69 24.95 1.81
C GLY A 106 -29.51 25.07 0.86
N ARG A 107 -29.16 26.32 0.50
CA ARG A 107 -28.22 26.63 -0.60
C ARG A 107 -27.19 27.71 -0.24
N THR A 108 -26.97 27.93 1.05
CA THR A 108 -26.02 28.91 1.59
C THR A 108 -25.04 28.27 2.58
N ASP A 109 -23.87 28.89 2.78
CA ASP A 109 -22.92 28.44 3.80
C ASP A 109 -23.54 28.51 5.21
N ALA A 110 -24.45 29.46 5.47
CA ALA A 110 -25.17 29.56 6.73
C ALA A 110 -26.07 28.33 6.99
N ASP A 111 -26.70 27.79 5.95
CA ASP A 111 -27.50 26.55 6.05
C ASP A 111 -26.61 25.36 6.42
N ALA A 112 -25.46 25.21 5.74
CA ALA A 112 -24.50 24.17 6.07
C ALA A 112 -24.02 24.28 7.53
N GLN A 113 -23.71 25.48 8.01
CA GLN A 113 -23.30 25.70 9.40
C GLN A 113 -24.42 25.44 10.41
N LYS A 114 -25.67 25.77 10.08
CA LYS A 114 -26.85 25.44 10.90
C LYS A 114 -26.97 23.93 11.10
N TRP A 115 -26.85 23.15 10.02
CA TRP A 115 -26.94 21.69 10.10
C TRP A 115 -25.74 21.07 10.81
N LYS A 116 -24.54 21.61 10.57
CA LYS A 116 -23.33 21.21 11.28
C LYS A 116 -23.50 21.37 12.80
N LYS A 117 -23.94 22.54 13.27
CA LYS A 117 -24.17 22.79 14.71
C LYS A 117 -25.21 21.85 15.29
N LYS A 118 -26.30 21.57 14.56
CA LYS A 118 -27.32 20.59 14.99
C LYS A 118 -26.76 19.19 15.09
N PHE A 119 -25.94 18.77 14.13
CA PHE A 119 -25.25 17.48 14.18
C PHE A 119 -24.28 17.44 15.38
N GLU A 120 -23.48 18.48 15.59
CA GLU A 120 -22.54 18.55 16.71
C GLU A 120 -23.23 18.43 18.07
N ALA A 121 -24.41 19.06 18.23
CA ALA A 121 -25.20 19.04 19.46
C ALA A 121 -25.95 17.72 19.70
N THR A 122 -26.45 17.06 18.65
CA THR A 122 -27.35 15.89 18.78
C THR A 122 -26.71 14.56 18.41
N LYS A 123 -25.59 14.60 17.68
CA LYS A 123 -24.96 13.47 17.00
C LYS A 123 -25.90 12.70 16.06
N ASN A 124 -27.04 13.27 15.68
CA ASN A 124 -28.00 12.60 14.80
C ASN A 124 -27.56 12.68 13.33
N PRO A 125 -27.32 11.53 12.66
CA PRO A 125 -26.77 11.50 11.29
C PRO A 125 -27.67 12.20 10.26
N LYS A 126 -28.97 12.37 10.51
CA LYS A 126 -29.88 13.13 9.63
C LYS A 126 -29.40 14.57 9.42
N TYR A 127 -28.89 15.23 10.46
CA TYR A 127 -28.39 16.60 10.33
C TYR A 127 -27.05 16.65 9.60
N ARG A 128 -26.23 15.60 9.73
CA ARG A 128 -25.01 15.49 8.92
C ARG A 128 -25.34 15.32 7.44
N VAL A 129 -26.36 14.54 7.10
CA VAL A 129 -26.85 14.44 5.71
C VAL A 129 -27.29 15.79 5.16
N LEU A 130 -28.09 16.55 5.92
CA LEU A 130 -28.53 17.88 5.50
C LEU A 130 -27.37 18.87 5.37
N GLU A 131 -26.36 18.80 6.25
CA GLU A 131 -25.13 19.58 6.10
C GLU A 131 -24.41 19.22 4.80
N ILE A 132 -24.26 17.93 4.50
CA ILE A 132 -23.60 17.45 3.29
C ILE A 132 -24.34 17.94 2.05
N TYR A 133 -25.67 17.83 2.00
CA TYR A 133 -26.48 18.35 0.90
C TYR A 133 -26.37 19.87 0.75
N ALA A 134 -26.41 20.63 1.85
CA ALA A 134 -26.23 22.08 1.80
C ALA A 134 -24.85 22.46 1.23
N ARG A 135 -23.77 21.76 1.64
CA ARG A 135 -22.42 21.98 1.09
C ARG A 135 -22.35 21.67 -0.41
N TYR A 136 -23.02 20.62 -0.86
CA TYR A 136 -23.12 20.28 -2.28
C TYR A 136 -23.87 21.37 -3.05
N ASN A 137 -24.97 21.88 -2.52
CA ASN A 137 -25.76 22.94 -3.16
C ASN A 137 -24.98 24.25 -3.28
N VAL A 138 -24.24 24.63 -2.24
CA VAL A 138 -23.42 25.86 -2.24
C VAL A 138 -22.36 25.82 -3.34
N GLN A 139 -21.66 24.70 -3.49
CA GLN A 139 -20.55 24.62 -4.44
C GLN A 139 -21.01 24.54 -5.90
N LEU A 140 -22.25 24.11 -6.19
CA LEU A 140 -22.78 24.09 -7.56
C LEU A 140 -22.82 25.49 -8.21
N LYS A 141 -22.85 26.57 -7.40
CA LYS A 141 -22.80 27.95 -7.89
C LYS A 141 -21.39 28.40 -8.29
N LYS A 142 -20.35 27.66 -7.92
CA LYS A 142 -18.95 28.00 -8.20
C LYS A 142 -18.58 27.48 -9.58
N SER A 143 -17.85 28.27 -10.37
CA SER A 143 -17.32 27.84 -11.67
C SER A 143 -16.40 26.62 -11.59
N THR A 144 -15.82 26.36 -10.41
CA THR A 144 -14.97 25.20 -10.10
C THR A 144 -15.71 24.08 -9.38
N GLY A 145 -17.03 24.17 -9.24
CA GLY A 145 -17.86 23.19 -8.58
C GLY A 145 -17.96 21.87 -9.35
N LEU A 146 -17.97 20.74 -8.63
CA LEU A 146 -18.15 19.41 -9.19
C LEU A 146 -19.66 19.08 -9.24
N LYS A 147 -20.17 18.82 -10.45
CA LYS A 147 -21.58 18.49 -10.70
C LYS A 147 -21.91 17.01 -10.48
N ASN A 148 -20.93 16.12 -10.57
CA ASN A 148 -21.15 14.71 -10.28
C ASN A 148 -21.15 14.52 -8.77
N TRP A 149 -22.26 14.03 -8.22
CA TRP A 149 -22.45 13.82 -6.79
C TRP A 149 -21.37 12.92 -6.19
N ASN A 150 -21.15 11.73 -6.77
CA ASN A 150 -20.19 10.77 -6.25
C ASN A 150 -18.80 11.39 -6.26
N THR A 151 -18.36 11.97 -7.37
CA THR A 151 -17.05 12.64 -7.47
C THR A 151 -16.90 13.75 -6.43
N TRP A 152 -17.94 14.56 -6.21
CA TRP A 152 -17.91 15.61 -5.19
C TRP A 152 -17.80 15.05 -3.78
N LEU A 153 -18.64 14.08 -3.41
CA LEU A 153 -18.67 13.46 -2.10
C LEU A 153 -17.31 12.83 -1.76
N ASP A 154 -16.83 12.00 -2.68
CA ASP A 154 -15.61 11.22 -2.60
C ASP A 154 -14.35 12.12 -2.54
N GLN A 155 -14.25 13.12 -3.41
CA GLN A 155 -13.02 13.92 -3.57
C GLN A 155 -13.04 15.23 -2.78
N ARG A 156 -14.15 15.98 -2.79
CA ARG A 156 -14.23 17.33 -2.22
C ARG A 156 -14.72 17.36 -0.79
N LEU A 157 -15.54 16.41 -0.37
CA LEU A 157 -15.92 16.28 1.03
C LEU A 157 -14.95 15.34 1.75
N ILE A 158 -15.03 14.04 1.48
CA ILE A 158 -14.33 13.00 2.22
C ILE A 158 -12.82 13.13 2.04
N GLY A 159 -12.33 13.15 0.79
CA GLY A 159 -10.90 13.22 0.50
C GLY A 159 -10.23 14.51 1.00
N TYR A 160 -10.89 15.66 0.85
CA TYR A 160 -10.35 16.95 1.31
C TYR A 160 -10.33 17.05 2.84
N GLU A 161 -11.40 16.62 3.51
CA GLU A 161 -11.46 16.59 4.97
C GLU A 161 -10.40 15.66 5.55
N ALA A 162 -10.24 14.47 4.96
CA ALA A 162 -9.20 13.52 5.32
C ALA A 162 -7.79 14.11 5.20
N ASN A 163 -7.46 14.79 4.09
CA ASN A 163 -6.14 15.40 3.91
C ASN A 163 -5.80 16.42 5.00
N ARG A 164 -6.79 17.26 5.36
CA ARG A 164 -6.61 18.26 6.40
C ARG A 164 -6.42 17.61 7.78
N LEU A 165 -7.30 16.67 8.13
CA LEU A 165 -7.28 15.99 9.44
C LEU A 165 -6.07 15.07 9.59
N LYS A 166 -5.59 14.46 8.50
CA LYS A 166 -4.31 13.73 8.46
C LYS A 166 -3.12 14.63 8.79
N GLY A 167 -3.09 15.86 8.26
CA GLY A 167 -2.06 16.85 8.60
C GLY A 167 -2.08 17.22 10.09
N ASP A 168 -3.27 17.50 10.62
CA ASP A 168 -3.48 17.80 12.05
C ASP A 168 -3.04 16.61 12.93
N GLY A 169 -3.42 15.38 12.58
CA GLY A 169 -3.01 14.17 13.28
C GLY A 169 -1.50 13.93 13.24
N PHE A 170 -0.85 14.21 12.11
CA PHE A 170 0.62 14.11 12.00
C PHE A 170 1.33 15.15 12.88
N GLU A 171 0.83 16.39 12.92
CA GLU A 171 1.36 17.40 13.84
C GLU A 171 1.24 16.93 15.30
N ALA A 172 0.09 16.38 15.70
CA ALA A 172 -0.09 15.81 17.04
C ALA A 172 0.88 14.65 17.32
N LYS A 173 1.09 13.76 16.36
CA LYS A 173 2.03 12.63 16.43
C LYS A 173 3.46 13.13 16.69
N VAL A 174 3.94 14.05 15.86
CA VAL A 174 5.31 14.60 15.98
C VAL A 174 5.49 15.38 17.29
N VAL A 175 4.48 16.12 17.74
CA VAL A 175 4.51 16.81 19.04
C VAL A 175 4.66 15.81 20.18
N ARG A 176 3.97 14.67 20.11
CA ARG A 176 4.05 13.61 21.12
C ARG A 176 5.40 12.90 21.09
N ASP A 177 5.86 12.47 19.93
CA ASP A 177 7.10 11.68 19.78
C ASP A 177 8.34 12.47 20.17
N TYR A 178 8.43 13.73 19.73
CA TYR A 178 9.55 14.60 20.06
C TYR A 178 9.33 15.42 21.34
N LYS A 179 8.22 15.17 22.05
CA LYS A 179 7.87 15.82 23.32
C LYS A 179 8.03 17.34 23.21
N LEU A 180 7.41 17.93 22.18
CA LEU A 180 7.45 19.37 21.88
C LEU A 180 6.52 20.12 22.84
N VAL A 181 6.84 20.06 24.14
CA VAL A 181 6.00 20.51 25.25
C VAL A 181 6.72 21.56 26.10
N GLY A 182 5.97 22.31 26.90
CA GLY A 182 6.50 23.41 27.72
C GLY A 182 6.29 24.79 27.09
N PRO A 183 6.63 25.86 27.83
CA PRO A 183 6.30 27.24 27.44
C PRO A 183 7.02 27.72 26.18
N ASP A 184 8.16 27.12 25.83
CA ASP A 184 8.94 27.52 24.66
C ASP A 184 8.34 27.04 23.33
N TRP A 185 7.52 25.98 23.36
CA TRP A 185 6.96 25.35 22.15
C TRP A 185 5.59 25.94 21.81
N ILE A 186 5.59 26.77 20.77
CA ILE A 186 4.42 27.47 20.27
C ILE A 186 3.99 26.84 18.96
N CYS A 187 2.76 26.36 18.89
CA CYS A 187 2.20 25.79 17.68
C CYS A 187 1.45 26.84 16.85
N GLN A 188 1.42 26.64 15.53
CA GLN A 188 0.67 27.48 14.58
C GLN A 188 1.15 28.95 14.55
N LYS A 189 2.47 29.17 14.65
CA LYS A 189 3.07 30.51 14.73
C LYS A 189 3.01 31.23 13.38
N ASN A 190 2.32 32.36 13.32
CA ASN A 190 2.33 33.27 12.18
C ASN A 190 3.53 34.24 12.24
N VAL A 191 4.23 34.39 11.11
CA VAL A 191 5.38 35.28 10.91
C VAL A 191 5.13 36.11 9.65
N PRO A 192 5.02 37.45 9.75
CA PRO A 192 4.96 38.32 8.58
C PRO A 192 6.24 38.20 7.76
N VAL A 193 6.11 38.11 6.44
CA VAL A 193 7.25 37.92 5.53
C VAL A 193 7.77 39.28 5.10
N PHE A 194 9.03 39.53 5.41
CA PHE A 194 9.81 40.67 4.92
C PHE A 194 10.98 40.15 4.10
N ASP A 195 11.38 40.88 3.07
CA ASP A 195 12.59 40.58 2.33
C ASP A 195 13.86 40.90 3.16
N LYS A 196 15.03 40.65 2.56
CA LYS A 196 16.32 40.88 3.21
C LYS A 196 16.56 42.35 3.62
N ASP A 197 15.88 43.27 2.93
CA ASP A 197 16.00 44.72 3.14
C ASP A 197 14.90 45.26 4.06
N GLY A 198 14.05 44.37 4.61
CA GLY A 198 12.98 44.72 5.55
C GLY A 198 11.67 45.16 4.88
N LYS A 199 11.52 45.02 3.55
CA LYS A 199 10.29 45.40 2.85
C LYS A 199 9.26 44.26 2.91
N PRO A 200 7.96 44.56 3.12
CA PRO A 200 6.91 43.55 3.10
C PRO A 200 6.88 42.78 1.78
N VAL A 201 6.91 41.45 1.85
CA VAL A 201 6.68 40.60 0.68
C VAL A 201 5.17 40.51 0.44
N ILE A 202 4.72 40.82 -0.77
CA ILE A 202 3.29 40.79 -1.12
C ILE A 202 2.92 39.44 -1.75
N ASP A 203 1.86 38.81 -1.25
CA ASP A 203 1.30 37.60 -1.83
C ASP A 203 0.50 37.95 -3.08
N ARG A 204 0.99 37.51 -4.25
CA ARG A 204 0.37 37.79 -5.56
C ARG A 204 -1.09 37.38 -5.66
N ARG A 205 -1.53 36.36 -4.90
CA ARG A 205 -2.91 35.88 -4.95
C ARG A 205 -3.87 36.75 -4.15
N THR A 206 -3.41 37.34 -3.05
CA THR A 206 -4.28 38.08 -2.12
C THR A 206 -4.06 39.59 -2.19
N GLY A 207 -2.95 40.05 -2.77
CA GLY A 207 -2.54 41.46 -2.76
C GLY A 207 -2.12 41.97 -1.38
N LYS A 208 -2.09 41.11 -0.36
CA LYS A 208 -1.76 41.47 1.03
C LYS A 208 -0.33 41.06 1.36
N GLN A 209 0.21 41.61 2.46
CA GLN A 209 1.48 41.15 3.01
C GLN A 209 1.41 39.63 3.27
N ALA A 210 2.41 38.91 2.76
CA ALA A 210 2.52 37.49 2.96
C ALA A 210 2.78 37.19 4.44
N VAL A 211 2.12 36.15 4.95
CA VAL A 211 2.32 35.63 6.30
C VAL A 211 2.66 34.15 6.18
N ARG A 212 3.76 33.75 6.81
CA ARG A 212 4.19 32.37 6.91
C ARG A 212 3.73 31.79 8.24
N LYS A 213 2.91 30.76 8.19
CA LYS A 213 2.47 30.01 9.37
C LYS A 213 3.36 28.78 9.54
N TYR A 214 4.07 28.65 10.65
CA TYR A 214 4.83 27.45 11.01
C TYR A 214 4.01 26.57 11.95
N ASP A 215 4.11 25.25 11.79
CA ASP A 215 3.34 24.30 12.59
C ASP A 215 3.83 24.28 14.04
N ALA A 216 5.15 24.40 14.25
CA ALA A 216 5.72 24.65 15.57
C ALA A 216 6.87 25.67 15.52
N TYR A 217 7.09 26.33 16.65
CA TYR A 217 8.19 27.27 16.88
C TYR A 217 8.72 27.09 18.29
N ASN A 218 10.04 26.93 18.44
CA ASN A 218 10.68 26.95 19.75
C ASN A 218 11.29 28.34 20.01
N ALA A 219 10.75 29.06 20.99
CA ALA A 219 11.18 30.42 21.32
C ALA A 219 12.60 30.47 21.91
N ARG A 220 13.02 29.44 22.63
CA ARG A 220 14.34 29.34 23.26
C ARG A 220 15.44 28.97 22.26
N THR A 221 15.19 27.98 21.41
CA THR A 221 16.17 27.50 20.41
C THR A 221 16.07 28.22 19.07
N LYS A 222 15.07 29.09 18.90
CA LYS A 222 14.80 29.89 17.68
C LYS A 222 14.60 29.00 16.45
N GLU A 223 13.90 27.89 16.63
CA GLU A 223 13.65 26.90 15.58
C GLU A 223 12.22 27.03 15.05
N PHE A 224 12.09 27.40 13.78
CA PHE A 224 10.85 27.25 13.03
C PHE A 224 10.72 25.82 12.51
N VAL A 225 9.51 25.26 12.61
CA VAL A 225 9.25 23.87 12.27
C VAL A 225 8.02 23.78 11.36
N GLU A 226 8.19 23.12 10.23
CA GLU A 226 7.12 22.73 9.31
C GLU A 226 6.93 21.21 9.38
N PHE A 227 5.69 20.78 9.49
CA PHE A 227 5.28 19.40 9.41
C PHE A 227 4.58 19.14 8.08
N LYS A 228 4.97 18.07 7.40
CA LYS A 228 4.27 17.55 6.23
C LYS A 228 3.97 16.09 6.48
N SER A 229 2.69 15.73 6.56
CA SER A 229 2.28 14.32 6.62
C SER A 229 2.66 13.52 5.37
N ASN A 230 3.10 14.21 4.30
CA ASN A 230 3.68 13.65 3.09
C ASN A 230 5.18 13.99 2.97
N GLY A 231 5.79 13.56 1.87
CA GLY A 231 7.21 13.79 1.59
C GLY A 231 7.57 15.08 0.84
N LYS A 232 6.63 16.01 0.62
CA LYS A 232 6.78 17.13 -0.33
C LYS A 232 6.65 18.50 0.34
N HIS A 233 7.63 19.37 0.09
CA HIS A 233 7.50 20.78 0.45
C HIS A 233 6.53 21.53 -0.48
N ILE A 234 6.03 22.67 0.00
CA ILE A 234 5.27 23.63 -0.82
C ILE A 234 6.24 24.72 -1.29
N ASN A 235 6.43 24.86 -2.61
CA ASN A 235 7.34 25.84 -3.20
C ASN A 235 7.15 27.25 -2.65
N LYS A 236 5.89 27.72 -2.58
CA LYS A 236 5.55 29.05 -2.06
C LYS A 236 5.99 29.26 -0.61
N GLN A 237 5.77 28.25 0.25
CA GLN A 237 6.21 28.31 1.65
C GLN A 237 7.74 28.42 1.75
N LEU A 238 8.45 27.59 0.99
CA LEU A 238 9.92 27.61 0.99
C LEU A 238 10.50 28.94 0.48
N GLN A 239 9.85 29.60 -0.48
CA GLN A 239 10.26 30.95 -0.90
C GLN A 239 10.08 31.97 0.23
N TYR A 240 9.02 31.88 1.02
CA TYR A 240 8.84 32.74 2.20
C TYR A 240 9.86 32.43 3.28
N ASP A 241 10.17 31.15 3.51
CA ASP A 241 11.20 30.73 4.46
C ASP A 241 12.57 31.33 4.10
N LYS A 242 12.91 31.39 2.81
CA LYS A 242 14.12 32.07 2.32
C LYS A 242 14.15 33.55 2.66
N HIS A 243 13.03 34.26 2.54
CA HIS A 243 12.96 35.68 2.89
C HIS A 243 13.10 35.87 4.40
N ILE A 244 12.37 35.09 5.19
CA ILE A 244 12.38 35.17 6.66
C ILE A 244 13.78 34.92 7.21
N LEU A 245 14.43 33.81 6.85
CA LEU A 245 15.73 33.43 7.42
C LEU A 245 16.87 34.38 6.99
N ARG A 246 16.67 35.22 5.98
CA ARG A 246 17.65 36.21 5.51
C ARG A 246 17.32 37.62 5.99
N ASN A 247 16.17 37.81 6.62
CA ASN A 247 15.83 39.07 7.27
C ASN A 247 16.61 39.20 8.58
N LYS A 248 17.07 40.42 8.89
CA LYS A 248 17.87 40.70 10.10
C LYS A 248 17.20 40.22 11.39
N GLN A 249 15.87 40.33 11.49
CA GLN A 249 15.09 39.94 12.66
C GLN A 249 15.18 38.44 12.97
N TYR A 250 15.37 37.60 11.95
CA TYR A 250 15.38 36.14 12.09
C TYR A 250 16.69 35.53 11.58
N SER A 251 17.77 36.33 11.59
CA SER A 251 19.08 35.95 11.06
C SER A 251 19.79 34.87 11.88
N ASP A 252 19.33 34.59 13.09
CA ASP A 252 19.81 33.51 13.97
C ASP A 252 18.80 32.34 14.11
N HIS A 253 17.64 32.43 13.45
CA HIS A 253 16.65 31.35 13.43
C HIS A 253 17.07 30.21 12.50
N LYS A 254 16.56 29.02 12.80
CA LYS A 254 16.77 27.79 12.02
C LYS A 254 15.44 27.24 11.53
N LEU A 255 15.47 26.49 10.43
CA LEU A 255 14.31 25.83 9.84
C LEU A 255 14.42 24.31 9.94
N ARG A 256 13.33 23.67 10.37
CA ARG A 256 13.20 22.22 10.49
C ARG A 256 11.99 21.78 9.68
N LEU A 257 12.20 20.97 8.65
CA LEU A 257 11.11 20.28 7.98
C LEU A 257 11.04 18.85 8.52
N ILE A 258 9.85 18.40 8.90
CA ILE A 258 9.59 17.01 9.28
C ILE A 258 8.56 16.41 8.33
N THR A 259 8.91 15.29 7.70
CA THR A 259 8.07 14.59 6.72
C THR A 259 7.56 13.26 7.27
N GLY A 260 6.28 12.96 7.05
CA GLY A 260 5.62 11.72 7.49
C GLY A 260 5.78 10.55 6.52
N ASP A 261 6.26 10.81 5.30
CA ASP A 261 6.44 9.83 4.22
C ASP A 261 7.82 10.04 3.56
N THR A 262 8.18 9.20 2.59
CA THR A 262 9.40 9.27 1.78
C THR A 262 9.63 10.69 1.30
N THR A 263 10.71 11.30 1.77
CA THR A 263 11.04 12.67 1.40
C THR A 263 11.43 12.70 -0.07
N ALA A 264 10.65 13.41 -0.87
CA ALA A 264 10.89 13.53 -2.29
C ALA A 264 12.29 14.13 -2.56
N ALA A 265 12.99 13.62 -3.57
CA ALA A 265 14.34 14.07 -3.93
C ALA A 265 14.40 15.61 -4.09
N ASN A 266 13.45 16.19 -4.83
CA ASN A 266 13.35 17.64 -5.00
C ASN A 266 13.21 18.42 -3.68
N THR A 267 12.61 17.83 -2.65
CA THR A 267 12.47 18.46 -1.33
C THR A 267 13.79 18.43 -0.59
N ARG A 268 14.49 17.28 -0.61
CA ARG A 268 15.85 17.15 -0.07
C ARG A 268 16.80 18.16 -0.72
N ASP A 269 16.79 18.24 -2.04
CA ASP A 269 17.68 19.13 -2.80
C ASP A 269 17.43 20.62 -2.49
N LYS A 270 16.17 21.03 -2.43
CA LYS A 270 15.79 22.42 -2.17
C LYS A 270 16.14 22.85 -0.74
N TYR A 271 15.98 21.98 0.24
CA TYR A 271 16.38 22.26 1.62
C TYR A 271 17.89 22.22 1.80
N ALA A 272 18.60 21.29 1.15
CA ALA A 272 20.05 21.27 1.14
C ALA A 272 20.64 22.53 0.49
N ALA A 273 20.04 23.02 -0.59
CA ALA A 273 20.42 24.27 -1.24
C ALA A 273 20.20 25.48 -0.31
N LEU A 274 19.06 25.55 0.39
CA LEU A 274 18.82 26.59 1.39
C LEU A 274 19.83 26.52 2.54
N ASN A 275 20.14 25.33 3.04
CA ASN A 275 21.12 25.14 4.10
C ASN A 275 22.52 25.63 3.69
N ARG A 276 22.97 25.29 2.48
CA ARG A 276 24.26 25.77 1.94
C ARG A 276 24.27 27.30 1.77
N GLN A 277 23.17 27.87 1.29
CA GLN A 277 23.05 29.32 1.16
C GLN A 277 23.18 30.02 2.51
N LEU A 278 22.46 29.54 3.53
CA LEU A 278 22.53 30.11 4.87
C LEU A 278 23.92 29.90 5.50
N ALA A 279 24.56 28.76 5.27
CA ALA A 279 25.93 28.52 5.74
C ALA A 279 26.92 29.54 5.13
N ALA A 280 26.82 29.82 3.83
CA ALA A 280 27.65 30.81 3.16
C ALA A 280 27.40 32.24 3.70
N GLU A 281 26.14 32.60 3.94
CA GLU A 281 25.76 33.92 4.45
C GLU A 281 26.07 34.10 5.94
N ARG A 282 26.21 33.01 6.71
CA ARG A 282 26.39 33.00 8.18
C ARG A 282 27.73 32.40 8.62
N GLY A 283 28.79 32.58 7.83
CA GLY A 283 30.16 32.22 8.24
C GLY A 283 30.40 30.73 8.48
N GLY A 284 29.79 29.86 7.67
CA GLY A 284 29.97 28.41 7.75
C GLY A 284 29.06 27.70 8.75
N ALA A 285 28.07 28.39 9.32
CA ALA A 285 27.13 27.80 10.26
C ALA A 285 26.40 26.58 9.65
N GLN A 286 26.52 25.43 10.29
CA GLN A 286 25.94 24.17 9.81
C GLN A 286 24.47 24.02 10.22
N ASN A 287 23.72 23.19 9.50
CA ASN A 287 22.36 22.75 9.86
C ASN A 287 21.38 23.90 10.16
N GLN A 288 21.41 24.95 9.36
CA GLN A 288 20.50 26.10 9.44
C GLN A 288 19.12 25.77 8.87
N ALA A 289 19.07 24.88 7.88
CA ALA A 289 17.84 24.29 7.36
C ALA A 289 18.03 22.77 7.23
N THR A 290 17.16 21.97 7.85
CA THR A 290 17.32 20.50 7.89
C THR A 290 16.00 19.80 7.64
N VAL A 291 16.08 18.57 7.13
CA VAL A 291 14.93 17.69 6.93
C VAL A 291 15.05 16.44 7.81
N ARG A 292 13.98 16.12 8.53
CA ARG A 292 13.83 14.88 9.29
C ARG A 292 12.70 14.05 8.67
N GLU A 293 13.05 12.91 8.11
CA GLU A 293 12.07 11.94 7.64
C GLU A 293 11.60 11.07 8.81
N HIS A 294 10.41 11.38 9.32
CA HIS A 294 9.84 10.78 10.53
C HIS A 294 9.22 9.40 10.27
N ARG A 295 8.65 9.18 9.07
CA ARG A 295 7.91 7.96 8.68
C ARG A 295 6.85 7.54 9.70
N SER A 296 5.64 8.03 9.48
CA SER A 296 4.47 7.59 10.21
C SER A 296 3.25 7.61 9.30
N THR A 297 2.57 6.48 9.14
CA THR A 297 1.46 6.34 8.19
C THR A 297 0.15 6.77 8.85
N GLY A 298 -0.55 7.73 8.24
CA GLY A 298 -1.84 8.20 8.78
C GLY A 298 -2.96 7.21 8.47
N ALA A 299 -3.64 6.73 9.51
CA ALA A 299 -4.80 5.86 9.44
C ALA A 299 -6.11 6.62 9.83
N PRO A 300 -7.15 6.59 8.99
CA PRO A 300 -8.40 7.28 9.28
C PRO A 300 -9.27 6.53 10.30
N ARG A 301 -9.76 7.25 11.31
CA ARG A 301 -10.74 6.77 12.30
C ARG A 301 -12.15 7.22 11.92
N TRP A 302 -13.06 6.27 11.79
CA TRP A 302 -14.46 6.55 11.46
C TRP A 302 -15.36 5.37 11.83
N ARG A 303 -16.66 5.63 12.01
CA ARG A 303 -17.64 4.60 12.40
C ARG A 303 -18.68 4.42 11.31
N ALA A 304 -18.84 3.20 10.84
CA ALA A 304 -19.82 2.86 9.83
C ALA A 304 -21.25 3.16 10.32
N ASN A 305 -22.12 3.54 9.39
CA ASN A 305 -23.54 3.82 9.63
C ASN A 305 -24.37 3.39 8.41
N GLN A 306 -25.68 3.66 8.45
CA GLN A 306 -26.63 3.30 7.37
C GLN A 306 -26.34 3.92 5.99
N TYR A 307 -25.42 4.89 5.89
CA TYR A 307 -24.97 5.53 4.65
C TYR A 307 -23.59 5.06 4.21
N THR A 308 -22.96 4.13 4.92
CA THR A 308 -21.65 3.58 4.55
C THR A 308 -21.77 2.64 3.34
N ARG A 309 -20.83 2.72 2.41
CA ARG A 309 -20.76 1.88 1.20
C ARG A 309 -20.04 0.58 1.50
N TYR A 310 -20.77 -0.53 1.48
CA TYR A 310 -20.20 -1.86 1.59
C TYR A 310 -19.99 -2.49 0.20
N ASN A 311 -18.96 -3.33 0.06
CA ASN A 311 -18.64 -4.02 -1.18
C ASN A 311 -18.83 -5.54 -1.02
N PRO A 312 -19.26 -6.28 -2.06
CA PRO A 312 -19.51 -7.72 -1.93
C PRO A 312 -18.23 -8.59 -2.00
N ILE A 313 -17.05 -7.98 -1.98
CA ILE A 313 -15.73 -8.64 -2.10
C ILE A 313 -15.32 -9.22 -0.74
N MET A 314 -14.63 -10.37 -0.71
CA MET A 314 -14.10 -11.02 0.51
C MET A 314 -15.16 -11.22 1.60
N ASN A 315 -16.44 -11.34 1.24
CA ASN A 315 -17.56 -11.50 2.18
C ASN A 315 -18.26 -12.87 2.02
N PRO A 316 -18.19 -13.76 3.03
CA PRO A 316 -18.85 -15.06 2.96
C PRO A 316 -20.39 -15.00 3.05
N ASP A 317 -20.98 -13.99 3.73
CA ASP A 317 -22.44 -13.91 3.96
C ASP A 317 -23.09 -12.67 3.30
N PRO A 318 -23.94 -12.84 2.28
CA PRO A 318 -24.60 -11.72 1.60
C PRO A 318 -25.62 -10.97 2.46
N ARG A 319 -26.04 -11.53 3.61
CA ARG A 319 -26.97 -10.88 4.56
C ARG A 319 -26.26 -9.94 5.53
N ARG A 320 -24.93 -9.99 5.59
CA ARG A 320 -24.11 -9.11 6.44
C ARG A 320 -23.62 -7.90 5.66
N ALA A 321 -23.20 -6.89 6.40
CA ALA A 321 -22.39 -5.80 5.87
C ALA A 321 -21.21 -6.41 5.07
N GLY A 322 -21.06 -5.99 3.80
CA GLY A 322 -19.96 -6.42 2.94
C GLY A 322 -18.59 -5.91 3.42
N SER A 323 -17.58 -6.05 2.57
CA SER A 323 -16.25 -5.56 2.89
C SER A 323 -16.11 -4.04 2.86
N LEU A 324 -15.21 -3.57 3.73
CA LEU A 324 -14.74 -2.20 3.84
C LEU A 324 -13.22 -2.17 3.92
N GLY A 325 -12.61 -1.05 3.55
CA GLY A 325 -11.17 -0.84 3.71
C GLY A 325 -10.54 -0.08 2.55
N PRO A 326 -9.28 0.36 2.71
CA PRO A 326 -8.58 1.16 1.72
C PRO A 326 -8.48 0.46 0.35
N ILE A 327 -8.35 -0.87 0.28
CA ILE A 327 -8.31 -1.56 -1.03
C ILE A 327 -9.63 -1.42 -1.79
N ASN A 328 -10.76 -1.51 -1.10
CA ASN A 328 -12.07 -1.33 -1.72
C ASN A 328 -12.21 0.10 -2.25
N ASP A 329 -11.84 1.08 -1.43
CA ASP A 329 -11.88 2.49 -1.84
C ASP A 329 -10.95 2.76 -3.04
N ALA A 330 -9.74 2.18 -3.07
CA ALA A 330 -8.79 2.38 -4.16
C ALA A 330 -9.28 1.70 -5.44
N ALA A 331 -9.61 0.41 -5.36
CA ALA A 331 -10.01 -0.43 -6.49
C ALA A 331 -11.27 0.08 -7.17
N PHE A 332 -12.30 0.46 -6.40
CA PHE A 332 -13.57 0.93 -6.96
C PHE A 332 -13.49 2.37 -7.51
N ARG A 333 -12.42 3.11 -7.20
CA ARG A 333 -12.21 4.51 -7.63
C ARG A 333 -11.06 4.67 -8.62
N SER A 334 -10.44 3.59 -9.09
CA SER A 334 -9.34 3.63 -10.08
C SER A 334 -9.83 3.88 -11.52
N GLY A 335 -11.13 3.74 -11.78
CA GLY A 335 -11.68 3.71 -13.14
C GLY A 335 -11.47 2.36 -13.83
N SER A 336 -12.36 2.02 -14.77
CA SER A 336 -12.35 0.74 -15.48
C SER A 336 -11.50 0.72 -16.75
N THR A 337 -11.10 1.89 -17.26
CA THR A 337 -10.27 2.03 -18.46
C THR A 337 -9.14 3.05 -18.22
N PRO A 338 -8.04 3.01 -18.99
CA PRO A 338 -6.98 4.00 -18.90
C PRO A 338 -7.48 5.45 -19.01
N ASP A 339 -8.42 5.72 -19.92
CA ASP A 339 -8.98 7.06 -20.10
C ASP A 339 -9.86 7.50 -18.93
N ALA A 340 -10.66 6.58 -18.37
CA ALA A 340 -11.43 6.86 -17.17
C ALA A 340 -10.50 7.18 -15.99
N ALA A 341 -9.44 6.40 -15.81
CA ALA A 341 -8.44 6.60 -14.77
C ALA A 341 -7.74 7.96 -14.91
N ARG A 342 -7.31 8.34 -16.14
CA ARG A 342 -6.72 9.66 -16.42
C ARG A 342 -7.67 10.81 -16.07
N ARG A 343 -8.96 10.70 -16.43
CA ARG A 343 -9.97 11.71 -16.09
C ARG A 343 -10.15 11.83 -14.58
N ILE A 344 -10.26 10.70 -13.87
CA ILE A 344 -10.37 10.67 -12.41
C ILE A 344 -9.14 11.33 -11.77
N GLN A 345 -7.93 10.99 -12.23
CA GLN A 345 -6.68 11.55 -11.72
C GLN A 345 -6.61 13.08 -11.92
N GLN A 346 -7.00 13.58 -13.09
CA GLN A 346 -7.07 15.02 -13.35
C GLN A 346 -8.05 15.74 -12.41
N GLN A 347 -9.17 15.11 -12.07
CA GLN A 347 -10.13 15.65 -11.10
C GLN A 347 -9.54 15.74 -9.69
N TYR A 348 -8.82 14.70 -9.23
CA TYR A 348 -8.10 14.73 -7.94
C TYR A 348 -7.06 15.85 -7.89
N ARG A 349 -6.31 16.07 -8.99
CA ARG A 349 -5.37 17.21 -9.11
C ARG A 349 -6.09 18.55 -8.97
N GLY A 350 -7.18 18.76 -9.70
CA GLY A 350 -8.00 19.98 -9.63
C GLY A 350 -8.67 20.18 -8.26
N ALA A 351 -8.81 19.09 -7.49
CA ALA A 351 -9.38 19.10 -6.15
C ALA A 351 -8.38 19.37 -5.02
N ASN A 352 -7.07 19.46 -5.31
CA ASN A 352 -5.98 19.63 -4.34
C ASN A 352 -5.95 18.52 -3.26
N GLY A 353 -6.05 17.25 -3.63
CA GLY A 353 -5.84 16.18 -2.65
C GLY A 353 -5.75 14.79 -3.26
N ASN A 354 -4.89 13.93 -2.71
CA ASN A 354 -4.87 12.49 -2.99
C ASN A 354 -5.85 11.71 -2.07
N GLY A 355 -6.69 12.42 -1.32
CA GLY A 355 -7.55 11.83 -0.29
C GLY A 355 -6.75 11.20 0.87
N VAL A 356 -7.22 10.05 1.34
CA VAL A 356 -6.50 9.20 2.33
C VAL A 356 -5.32 8.44 1.70
N PHE A 357 -5.35 8.25 0.38
CA PHE A 357 -4.36 7.49 -0.37
C PHE A 357 -3.03 8.22 -0.52
N GLY A 358 -1.98 7.43 -0.75
CA GLY A 358 -0.62 7.92 -0.90
C GLY A 358 -0.37 8.58 -2.25
N ARG A 359 0.66 8.10 -2.95
CA ARG A 359 1.14 8.67 -4.21
C ARG A 359 0.13 8.42 -5.33
N GLY A 360 -0.55 9.48 -5.80
CA GLY A 360 -1.39 9.39 -7.00
C GLY A 360 -2.86 9.03 -6.76
N GLY A 361 -3.35 9.16 -5.51
CA GLY A 361 -4.75 8.87 -5.21
C GLY A 361 -5.11 7.40 -5.50
N PRO A 362 -6.38 7.10 -5.86
CA PRO A 362 -6.79 5.75 -6.26
C PRO A 362 -6.04 5.18 -7.48
N GLY A 363 -5.44 6.03 -8.32
CA GLY A 363 -4.61 5.63 -9.46
C GLY A 363 -3.14 5.36 -9.10
N GLY A 364 -2.79 5.42 -7.81
CA GLY A 364 -1.44 5.19 -7.31
C GLY A 364 -0.94 3.76 -7.44
N ILE A 365 -1.87 2.79 -7.50
CA ILE A 365 -1.58 1.36 -7.46
C ILE A 365 -1.67 0.79 -8.88
N ASP A 366 -0.68 0.02 -9.30
CA ASP A 366 -0.74 -0.79 -10.51
C ASP A 366 -1.51 -2.08 -10.22
N PHE A 367 -2.83 -2.01 -10.37
CA PHE A 367 -3.73 -3.14 -10.12
C PHE A 367 -3.46 -4.37 -11.01
N SER A 368 -2.70 -4.24 -12.10
CA SER A 368 -2.29 -5.41 -12.90
C SER A 368 -1.42 -6.38 -12.11
N THR A 369 -0.71 -5.88 -11.09
CA THR A 369 0.16 -6.65 -10.19
C THR A 369 -0.50 -7.04 -8.87
N LEU A 370 -1.79 -6.74 -8.69
CA LEU A 370 -2.52 -6.97 -7.44
C LEU A 370 -2.61 -8.46 -7.13
N GLU A 371 -2.06 -8.89 -5.99
CA GLU A 371 -2.12 -10.28 -5.51
C GLU A 371 -2.44 -10.31 -4.01
N LEU A 372 -3.27 -11.28 -3.59
CA LEU A 372 -3.62 -11.47 -2.18
C LEU A 372 -2.38 -11.96 -1.43
N ASN A 373 -1.95 -11.23 -0.40
CA ASN A 373 -0.70 -11.53 0.33
C ASN A 373 -0.92 -11.86 1.81
N TYR A 374 -2.16 -11.70 2.31
CA TYR A 374 -2.53 -12.07 3.67
C TYR A 374 -4.03 -12.30 3.81
N VAL A 375 -4.40 -13.31 4.60
CA VAL A 375 -5.76 -13.50 5.12
C VAL A 375 -5.67 -13.80 6.61
N GLY A 376 -6.43 -13.05 7.40
CA GLY A 376 -6.51 -13.20 8.84
C GLY A 376 -7.29 -14.44 9.27
N SER A 377 -7.03 -14.92 10.47
CA SER A 377 -7.75 -16.01 11.11
C SER A 377 -9.25 -15.68 11.16
N PRO A 378 -10.12 -16.55 10.64
CA PRO A 378 -11.56 -16.28 10.58
C PRO A 378 -12.17 -16.29 11.98
N VAL A 379 -12.79 -15.17 12.37
CA VAL A 379 -13.59 -15.09 13.60
C VAL A 379 -15.06 -14.96 13.24
N LYS A 380 -15.87 -15.92 13.68
CA LYS A 380 -17.32 -15.94 13.43
C LYS A 380 -17.96 -14.61 13.81
N GLY A 381 -18.68 -13.99 12.88
CA GLY A 381 -19.32 -12.70 13.08
C GLY A 381 -18.48 -11.49 12.67
N LYS A 382 -17.16 -11.63 12.53
CA LYS A 382 -16.22 -10.50 12.36
C LYS A 382 -15.57 -10.43 10.97
N GLY A 383 -15.83 -11.42 10.11
CA GLY A 383 -15.17 -11.52 8.82
C GLY A 383 -13.67 -11.82 8.97
N VAL A 384 -12.93 -11.61 7.89
CA VAL A 384 -11.46 -11.75 7.86
C VAL A 384 -10.84 -10.41 7.50
N ASP A 385 -9.77 -10.07 8.19
CA ASP A 385 -8.83 -9.07 7.68
C ASP A 385 -8.10 -9.67 6.47
N TYR A 386 -7.82 -8.86 5.46
CA TYR A 386 -7.08 -9.29 4.29
C TYR A 386 -6.20 -8.16 3.78
N SER A 387 -5.05 -8.52 3.21
CA SER A 387 -4.14 -7.58 2.56
C SER A 387 -3.79 -8.08 1.17
N PHE A 388 -3.67 -7.12 0.25
CA PHE A 388 -3.10 -7.31 -1.06
C PHE A 388 -1.75 -6.61 -1.15
N GLN A 389 -0.86 -7.18 -1.95
CA GLN A 389 0.33 -6.51 -2.44
C GLN A 389 0.13 -6.11 -3.90
N ALA A 390 0.67 -4.96 -4.29
CA ALA A 390 0.71 -4.50 -5.67
C ALA A 390 1.84 -3.49 -5.83
N ASP A 391 2.43 -3.40 -7.01
CA ASP A 391 3.36 -2.32 -7.32
C ASP A 391 2.63 -0.97 -7.37
N TYR A 392 3.33 0.09 -7.00
CA TYR A 392 2.93 1.45 -7.27
C TYR A 392 3.07 1.75 -8.76
N ALA A 393 2.07 2.40 -9.34
CA ALA A 393 2.14 2.92 -10.69
C ALA A 393 3.38 3.83 -10.83
N LYS A 394 4.17 3.61 -11.88
CA LYS A 394 5.46 4.31 -12.08
C LYS A 394 5.29 5.82 -12.25
N ASP A 395 4.24 6.22 -12.94
CA ASP A 395 3.86 7.62 -13.14
C ASP A 395 2.34 7.75 -12.96
N PRO A 396 1.82 7.69 -11.72
CA PRO A 396 0.38 7.66 -11.49
C PRO A 396 -0.30 8.97 -11.89
N GLU A 397 0.49 10.01 -12.13
CA GLU A 397 -0.01 11.27 -12.61
C GLU A 397 -0.45 11.11 -14.07
N ASN A 398 0.41 10.67 -14.98
CA ASN A 398 0.05 10.60 -16.40
C ASN A 398 -0.46 9.21 -16.83
N ASN A 399 -0.03 8.18 -16.10
CA ASN A 399 -0.36 6.78 -16.29
C ASN A 399 -0.87 6.18 -14.96
N PRO A 400 -2.03 6.64 -14.45
CA PRO A 400 -2.65 6.06 -13.26
C PRO A 400 -2.98 4.59 -13.50
N GLY A 401 -2.84 3.78 -12.46
CA GLY A 401 -3.36 2.43 -12.47
C GLY A 401 -4.90 2.41 -12.54
N TRP A 402 -5.44 1.36 -13.15
CA TRP A 402 -6.83 1.25 -13.54
C TRP A 402 -7.31 -0.20 -13.43
N GLY A 403 -8.62 -0.42 -13.55
CA GLY A 403 -9.20 -1.77 -13.53
C GLY A 403 -9.23 -2.44 -12.15
N GLY A 404 -8.93 -1.69 -11.07
CA GLY A 404 -8.79 -2.25 -9.72
C GLY A 404 -10.02 -3.03 -9.26
N LYS A 405 -11.23 -2.53 -9.54
CA LYS A 405 -12.48 -3.26 -9.23
C LYS A 405 -12.49 -4.66 -9.84
N ALA A 406 -12.16 -4.81 -11.12
CA ALA A 406 -12.18 -6.10 -11.80
C ALA A 406 -11.12 -7.05 -11.24
N LYS A 407 -9.91 -6.52 -10.97
CA LYS A 407 -8.81 -7.33 -10.42
C LYS A 407 -9.09 -7.78 -8.97
N LEU A 408 -9.66 -6.90 -8.15
CA LEU A 408 -10.08 -7.24 -6.79
C LEU A 408 -11.25 -8.25 -6.77
N GLN A 409 -12.23 -8.07 -7.67
CA GLN A 409 -13.35 -9.00 -7.84
C GLN A 409 -12.83 -10.39 -8.24
N LEU A 410 -11.92 -10.48 -9.21
CA LEU A 410 -11.33 -11.75 -9.62
C LEU A 410 -10.65 -12.50 -8.47
N ALA A 411 -9.87 -11.80 -7.63
CA ALA A 411 -9.23 -12.45 -6.46
C ALA A 411 -10.27 -12.98 -5.46
N SER A 412 -11.29 -12.17 -5.15
CA SER A 412 -12.37 -12.55 -4.25
C SER A 412 -13.16 -13.75 -4.78
N ASP A 413 -13.62 -13.67 -6.03
CA ASP A 413 -14.45 -14.69 -6.66
C ASP A 413 -13.68 -15.99 -6.85
N ALA A 414 -12.38 -15.91 -7.15
CA ALA A 414 -11.51 -17.08 -7.18
C ALA A 414 -11.41 -17.72 -5.80
N MET A 415 -11.10 -16.96 -4.74
CA MET A 415 -11.03 -17.48 -3.36
C MET A 415 -12.30 -18.24 -2.99
N PHE A 416 -13.47 -17.66 -3.26
CA PHE A 416 -14.73 -18.33 -2.95
C PHE A 416 -15.06 -19.50 -3.88
N THR A 417 -14.69 -19.44 -5.16
CA THR A 417 -14.80 -20.60 -6.07
C THR A 417 -13.98 -21.78 -5.54
N TRP A 418 -12.75 -21.53 -5.08
CA TRP A 418 -11.88 -22.54 -4.48
C TRP A 418 -12.42 -23.13 -3.18
N LEU A 419 -13.15 -22.34 -2.39
CA LEU A 419 -13.86 -22.84 -1.21
C LEU A 419 -15.09 -23.66 -1.61
N ALA A 420 -15.88 -23.17 -2.56
CA ALA A 420 -17.17 -23.75 -2.94
C ALA A 420 -17.05 -25.11 -3.62
N LEU A 421 -15.99 -25.30 -4.37
CA LEU A 421 -15.72 -26.51 -5.14
C LEU A 421 -14.67 -27.38 -4.44
N THR A 422 -14.66 -28.65 -4.79
CA THR A 422 -13.68 -29.63 -4.30
C THR A 422 -12.44 -29.69 -5.21
N PRO A 423 -11.24 -30.02 -4.68
CA PRO A 423 -10.00 -29.95 -5.44
C PRO A 423 -9.94 -30.78 -6.73
N ASP A 424 -10.69 -31.89 -6.82
CA ASP A 424 -10.80 -32.75 -8.00
C ASP A 424 -11.37 -32.04 -9.24
N LYS A 425 -11.93 -30.84 -9.09
CA LYS A 425 -12.48 -30.02 -10.17
C LYS A 425 -11.50 -28.99 -10.73
N PHE A 426 -10.36 -28.78 -10.07
CA PHE A 426 -9.45 -27.65 -10.34
C PHE A 426 -8.45 -27.95 -11.45
N TRP A 427 -8.95 -28.47 -12.56
CA TRP A 427 -8.13 -28.78 -13.73
C TRP A 427 -8.83 -28.31 -15.01
N VAL A 428 -8.01 -28.06 -16.02
CA VAL A 428 -8.42 -27.75 -17.39
C VAL A 428 -7.54 -28.51 -18.37
N ASN A 429 -8.04 -28.73 -19.57
CA ASN A 429 -7.41 -29.58 -20.57
C ASN A 429 -7.76 -29.10 -21.99
N LEU A 430 -6.73 -28.75 -22.75
CA LEU A 430 -6.78 -28.47 -24.18
C LEU A 430 -6.08 -29.63 -24.91
N ASN A 431 -6.70 -30.81 -24.88
CA ASN A 431 -6.28 -31.98 -25.65
C ASN A 431 -7.18 -32.11 -26.90
N PRO A 432 -6.61 -32.19 -28.13
CA PRO A 432 -7.38 -32.34 -29.36
C PRO A 432 -8.32 -33.55 -29.38
N ASP A 433 -7.94 -34.66 -28.73
CA ASP A 433 -8.72 -35.91 -28.72
C ASP A 433 -9.83 -35.91 -27.67
N GLN A 434 -9.89 -34.88 -26.82
CA GLN A 434 -10.79 -34.84 -25.67
C GLN A 434 -11.65 -33.56 -25.64
N PRO A 435 -12.40 -33.23 -26.71
CA PRO A 435 -13.25 -32.04 -26.76
C PRO A 435 -14.34 -32.03 -25.68
N ASP A 436 -14.72 -33.20 -25.16
CA ASP A 436 -15.73 -33.34 -24.10
C ASP A 436 -15.14 -33.32 -22.67
N LYS A 437 -13.80 -33.30 -22.53
CA LYS A 437 -13.10 -33.26 -21.24
C LYS A 437 -12.23 -32.00 -21.14
N ILE A 438 -12.81 -30.84 -21.41
CA ILE A 438 -12.11 -29.55 -21.31
C ILE A 438 -11.91 -29.14 -19.84
N MET A 439 -12.96 -29.24 -19.03
CA MET A 439 -12.95 -28.94 -17.59
C MET A 439 -14.29 -29.34 -16.93
N ASP A 440 -14.39 -29.26 -15.60
CA ASP A 440 -15.66 -29.42 -14.87
C ASP A 440 -16.70 -28.35 -15.27
N LYS A 441 -17.96 -28.77 -15.45
CA LYS A 441 -19.05 -27.89 -15.93
C LYS A 441 -19.43 -26.78 -14.95
N THR A 442 -19.26 -27.00 -13.64
CA THR A 442 -19.53 -25.98 -12.62
C THR A 442 -18.35 -25.02 -12.55
N PHE A 443 -17.11 -25.53 -12.57
CA PHE A 443 -15.91 -24.70 -12.60
C PHE A 443 -15.85 -23.81 -13.85
N GLY A 444 -16.27 -24.34 -15.01
CA GLY A 444 -16.38 -23.61 -16.27
C GLY A 444 -17.47 -22.51 -16.31
N LYS A 445 -18.18 -22.26 -15.21
CA LYS A 445 -19.09 -21.10 -15.06
C LYS A 445 -18.47 -19.94 -14.28
N THR A 446 -17.20 -20.04 -13.91
CA THR A 446 -16.50 -19.08 -13.04
C THR A 446 -15.34 -18.42 -13.77
N ASP A 447 -14.98 -17.21 -13.35
CA ASP A 447 -13.78 -16.54 -13.86
C ASP A 447 -12.48 -17.28 -13.48
N ALA A 448 -12.43 -17.96 -12.34
CA ALA A 448 -11.27 -18.78 -11.97
C ALA A 448 -11.03 -19.90 -12.98
N GLY A 449 -12.10 -20.61 -13.37
CA GLY A 449 -12.06 -21.64 -14.40
C GLY A 449 -11.66 -21.12 -15.77
N ARG A 450 -12.21 -19.97 -16.18
CA ARG A 450 -11.82 -19.29 -17.41
C ARG A 450 -10.32 -18.93 -17.42
N VAL A 451 -9.83 -18.32 -16.35
CA VAL A 451 -8.42 -17.90 -16.25
C VAL A 451 -7.47 -19.10 -16.36
N LEU A 452 -7.80 -20.25 -15.76
CA LEU A 452 -7.00 -21.46 -15.91
C LEU A 452 -6.95 -21.93 -17.37
N LEU A 453 -8.10 -22.01 -18.05
CA LEU A 453 -8.15 -22.50 -19.44
C LEU A 453 -7.50 -21.53 -20.44
N GLU A 454 -7.66 -20.22 -20.24
CA GLU A 454 -6.97 -19.21 -21.07
C GLU A 454 -5.46 -19.22 -20.85
N ALA A 455 -5.00 -19.41 -19.61
CA ALA A 455 -3.57 -19.53 -19.32
C ALA A 455 -2.96 -20.81 -19.94
N ASP A 456 -3.73 -21.89 -20.03
CA ASP A 456 -3.31 -23.10 -20.73
C ASP A 456 -3.10 -22.87 -22.23
N LEU A 457 -3.98 -22.08 -22.85
CA LEU A 457 -3.86 -21.68 -24.25
C LEU A 457 -2.67 -20.74 -24.44
N GLU A 458 -2.51 -19.73 -23.59
CA GLU A 458 -1.37 -18.79 -23.69
C GLU A 458 -0.02 -19.51 -23.52
N MET A 459 0.08 -20.48 -22.61
CA MET A 459 1.28 -21.29 -22.44
C MET A 459 1.62 -22.06 -23.72
N LYS A 460 0.62 -22.56 -24.43
CA LYS A 460 0.82 -23.23 -25.72
C LYS A 460 1.28 -22.25 -26.78
N HIS A 461 0.73 -21.04 -26.83
CA HIS A 461 1.22 -19.99 -27.72
C HIS A 461 2.69 -19.64 -27.43
N ASP A 462 3.05 -19.48 -26.15
CA ASP A 462 4.42 -19.14 -25.75
C ASP A 462 5.41 -20.27 -26.02
N TYR A 463 5.02 -21.52 -25.75
CA TYR A 463 5.85 -22.67 -26.11
C TYR A 463 6.06 -22.75 -27.62
N ALA A 464 5.01 -22.57 -28.43
CA ALA A 464 5.14 -22.61 -29.89
C ALA A 464 6.13 -21.54 -30.40
N LYS A 465 6.07 -20.33 -29.84
CA LYS A 465 7.05 -19.26 -30.13
C LYS A 465 8.47 -19.65 -29.70
N ASP A 466 8.61 -20.28 -28.54
CA ASP A 466 9.92 -20.71 -28.02
C ASP A 466 10.50 -21.90 -28.76
N MET A 467 9.70 -22.62 -29.53
CA MET A 467 10.16 -23.68 -30.43
C MET A 467 10.63 -23.17 -31.80
N ASP A 468 10.59 -21.85 -32.06
CA ASP A 468 11.03 -21.28 -33.33
C ASP A 468 12.53 -21.56 -33.58
N PRO A 469 12.90 -22.35 -34.61
CA PRO A 469 14.31 -22.70 -34.87
C PRO A 469 15.18 -21.52 -35.30
N ARG A 470 14.57 -20.38 -35.65
CA ARG A 470 15.30 -19.24 -36.22
C ARG A 470 15.97 -18.37 -35.15
N GLN A 471 15.53 -18.45 -33.90
CA GLN A 471 15.95 -17.49 -32.86
C GLN A 471 15.82 -18.03 -31.43
N GLY A 472 16.42 -17.31 -30.47
CA GLY A 472 16.19 -17.51 -29.04
C GLY A 472 16.52 -18.92 -28.55
N VAL A 473 15.69 -19.41 -27.61
CA VAL A 473 15.81 -20.76 -27.02
C VAL A 473 15.48 -21.86 -28.04
N GLY A 474 14.60 -21.59 -29.00
CA GLY A 474 14.21 -22.54 -30.04
C GLY A 474 15.38 -22.92 -30.93
N LYS A 475 16.18 -21.93 -31.39
CA LYS A 475 17.42 -22.22 -32.12
C LYS A 475 18.36 -23.13 -31.31
N GLN A 476 18.55 -22.85 -30.02
CA GLN A 476 19.44 -23.64 -29.17
C GLN A 476 18.95 -25.09 -29.01
N TYR A 477 17.63 -25.26 -28.84
CA TYR A 477 16.99 -26.57 -28.81
C TYR A 477 17.22 -27.33 -30.12
N TRP A 478 16.96 -26.71 -31.27
CA TRP A 478 17.10 -27.37 -32.57
C TRP A 478 18.55 -27.66 -32.97
N ASP A 479 19.50 -26.78 -32.65
CA ASP A 479 20.94 -27.05 -32.81
C ASP A 479 21.37 -28.28 -31.98
N ALA A 480 20.78 -28.47 -30.79
CA ALA A 480 21.06 -29.62 -29.93
C ALA A 480 20.37 -30.91 -30.43
N MET A 481 19.18 -30.80 -31.03
CA MET A 481 18.49 -31.92 -31.69
C MET A 481 19.28 -32.41 -32.91
N GLU A 482 19.80 -31.48 -33.73
CA GLU A 482 20.73 -31.74 -34.84
C GLU A 482 21.97 -32.49 -34.37
N ALA A 483 22.65 -31.96 -33.34
CA ALA A 483 23.85 -32.57 -32.79
C ALA A 483 23.62 -33.98 -32.20
N ALA A 484 22.37 -34.27 -31.82
CA ALA A 484 21.94 -35.57 -31.29
C ALA A 484 21.37 -36.52 -32.36
N ASP A 485 21.41 -36.14 -33.64
CA ASP A 485 20.84 -36.90 -34.77
C ASP A 485 19.34 -37.22 -34.58
N ILE A 486 18.58 -36.23 -34.09
CA ILE A 486 17.13 -36.35 -33.88
C ILE A 486 16.41 -35.49 -34.92
N PRO A 487 15.69 -36.10 -35.87
CA PRO A 487 15.16 -35.40 -37.04
C PRO A 487 13.93 -34.53 -36.76
N CYS A 488 13.38 -34.57 -35.54
CA CYS A 488 12.14 -33.88 -35.18
C CYS A 488 11.86 -33.87 -33.68
N GLY A 489 10.95 -32.99 -33.24
CA GLY A 489 10.34 -33.11 -31.92
C GLY A 489 9.31 -34.25 -31.86
N HIS A 490 8.98 -34.64 -30.63
CA HIS A 490 7.95 -35.63 -30.32
C HIS A 490 6.68 -34.93 -29.81
N GLN A 491 5.53 -35.60 -29.91
CA GLN A 491 4.29 -35.09 -29.32
C GLN A 491 4.38 -35.10 -27.80
N LEU A 492 3.93 -34.02 -27.16
CA LEU A 492 4.01 -33.88 -25.71
C LEU A 492 2.79 -33.17 -25.14
N ARG A 493 2.57 -33.41 -23.85
CA ARG A 493 1.61 -32.69 -23.01
C ARG A 493 2.36 -31.64 -22.19
N LEU A 494 1.88 -30.40 -22.20
CA LEU A 494 2.35 -29.32 -21.32
C LEU A 494 1.30 -28.98 -20.28
N TRP A 495 1.68 -28.77 -19.02
CA TRP A 495 0.71 -28.23 -18.07
C TRP A 495 1.32 -27.37 -16.96
N ILE A 496 0.55 -26.38 -16.51
CA ILE A 496 0.93 -25.54 -15.36
C ILE A 496 0.38 -26.18 -14.08
N VAL A 497 1.22 -26.26 -13.04
CA VAL A 497 0.80 -26.65 -11.69
C VAL A 497 1.28 -25.64 -10.65
N PRO A 498 0.61 -25.57 -9.49
CA PRO A 498 1.13 -24.94 -8.30
C PRO A 498 2.47 -25.55 -7.88
N LYS A 499 3.51 -24.71 -7.77
CA LYS A 499 4.70 -25.07 -7.00
C LYS A 499 4.47 -24.67 -5.54
N THR A 500 5.17 -25.32 -4.61
CA THR A 500 4.99 -25.10 -3.17
C THR A 500 5.02 -23.62 -2.81
N ALA A 501 3.89 -23.09 -2.35
CA ALA A 501 3.78 -21.73 -1.85
C ALA A 501 4.59 -21.58 -0.56
N GLN A 502 5.32 -20.48 -0.43
CA GLN A 502 6.00 -20.12 0.82
C GLN A 502 5.04 -19.27 1.64
N VAL A 503 4.71 -19.75 2.84
CA VAL A 503 3.76 -19.08 3.72
C VAL A 503 4.36 -18.88 5.10
N ARG A 504 3.79 -17.94 5.86
CA ARG A 504 3.96 -17.87 7.30
C ARG A 504 2.57 -17.94 7.94
N VAL A 505 2.28 -19.01 8.67
CA VAL A 505 1.06 -19.13 9.47
C VAL A 505 1.35 -18.67 10.90
N GLU A 506 0.58 -17.71 11.38
CA GLU A 506 0.61 -17.14 12.73
C GLU A 506 -0.80 -17.26 13.35
N ASP A 507 -0.94 -16.95 14.64
CA ASP A 507 -2.23 -17.00 15.34
C ASP A 507 -3.28 -16.06 14.72
N ASP A 508 -2.83 -14.98 14.07
CA ASP A 508 -3.68 -13.96 13.50
C ASP A 508 -3.97 -14.14 12.00
N GLY A 509 -3.32 -15.08 11.32
CA GLY A 509 -3.59 -15.37 9.90
C GLY A 509 -2.47 -16.11 9.16
N VAL A 510 -2.58 -16.09 7.83
CA VAL A 510 -1.55 -16.57 6.91
C VAL A 510 -1.00 -15.44 6.06
N TYR A 511 0.33 -15.30 6.03
CA TYR A 511 1.05 -14.49 5.05
C TYR A 511 1.44 -15.36 3.87
N ILE A 512 1.08 -14.92 2.66
CA ILE A 512 1.46 -15.55 1.40
C ILE A 512 2.68 -14.78 0.88
N LEU A 513 3.86 -15.40 0.99
CA LEU A 513 5.15 -14.74 0.72
C LEU A 513 5.59 -14.94 -0.72
N ASP A 514 5.27 -16.11 -1.27
CA ASP A 514 5.60 -16.53 -2.62
C ASP A 514 4.63 -17.63 -3.05
N ALA A 515 4.13 -17.56 -4.27
CA ALA A 515 3.20 -18.54 -4.85
C ALA A 515 3.65 -18.88 -6.28
N PRO A 516 4.79 -19.59 -6.44
CA PRO A 516 5.33 -19.86 -7.75
C PRO A 516 4.54 -20.94 -8.49
N LEU A 517 4.58 -20.89 -9.81
CA LEU A 517 3.99 -21.88 -10.70
C LEU A 517 5.10 -22.68 -11.37
N LYS A 518 4.82 -23.95 -11.69
CA LYS A 518 5.72 -24.84 -12.43
C LYS A 518 5.08 -25.22 -13.76
N VAL A 519 5.88 -25.27 -14.81
CA VAL A 519 5.48 -25.87 -16.10
C VAL A 519 6.05 -27.28 -16.18
N ASN A 520 5.19 -28.25 -16.47
CA ASN A 520 5.61 -29.63 -16.74
C ASN A 520 5.41 -29.95 -18.22
N ALA A 521 6.24 -30.86 -18.71
CA ALA A 521 6.16 -31.43 -20.03
C ALA A 521 6.37 -32.94 -19.94
N GLU A 522 5.56 -33.72 -20.66
CA GLU A 522 5.77 -35.17 -20.79
C GLU A 522 5.42 -35.65 -22.20
N PRO A 523 6.10 -36.68 -22.72
CA PRO A 523 5.72 -37.29 -23.99
C PRO A 523 4.26 -37.79 -23.94
N GLN A 524 3.46 -37.44 -24.95
CA GLN A 524 2.07 -37.89 -25.06
C GLN A 524 1.71 -38.11 -26.53
N SER A 525 1.10 -39.25 -26.86
CA SER A 525 0.52 -39.47 -28.18
C SER A 525 -0.88 -38.82 -28.29
N VAL A 526 -1.18 -38.26 -29.45
CA VAL A 526 -2.48 -37.69 -29.81
C VAL A 526 -2.90 -38.29 -31.15
N ASP A 527 -4.14 -38.79 -31.22
CA ASP A 527 -4.72 -39.45 -32.39
C ASP A 527 -5.14 -38.43 -33.46
N TYR A 528 -5.48 -37.21 -33.06
CA TYR A 528 -5.82 -36.12 -33.97
C TYR A 528 -4.70 -35.89 -35.00
N PRO A 529 -5.03 -35.82 -36.31
CA PRO A 529 -4.03 -35.69 -37.36
C PRO A 529 -3.08 -34.52 -37.10
N ALA A 530 -1.78 -34.83 -37.06
CA ALA A 530 -0.74 -33.83 -36.96
C ALA A 530 -0.78 -32.94 -38.23
N PRO A 531 -0.97 -31.62 -38.12
CA PRO A 531 -1.07 -30.72 -39.27
C PRO A 531 0.17 -30.74 -40.18
N ASN A 532 1.31 -31.21 -39.67
CA ASN A 532 2.58 -31.23 -40.37
C ASN A 532 3.08 -32.66 -40.74
N GLY A 533 2.26 -33.70 -40.56
CA GLY A 533 2.61 -35.09 -40.92
C GLY A 533 3.21 -35.92 -39.77
N ALA A 534 3.54 -37.18 -40.05
CA ALA A 534 3.96 -38.15 -39.03
C ALA A 534 5.49 -38.19 -38.86
N CYS A 535 5.99 -37.96 -37.63
CA CYS A 535 7.36 -38.31 -37.25
C CYS A 535 7.39 -39.63 -36.49
N LYS A 536 8.25 -40.56 -36.88
CA LYS A 536 8.52 -41.75 -36.09
C LYS A 536 9.88 -41.64 -35.41
N LEU A 537 9.87 -41.54 -34.08
CA LEU A 537 11.07 -41.56 -33.24
C LEU A 537 11.14 -42.87 -32.46
N THR A 538 12.35 -43.35 -32.19
CA THR A 538 12.57 -44.42 -31.21
C THR A 538 12.35 -43.89 -29.79
N GLU A 539 12.10 -44.78 -28.82
CA GLU A 539 11.97 -44.37 -27.42
C GLU A 539 13.20 -43.64 -26.88
N ALA A 540 14.41 -44.02 -27.32
CA ALA A 540 15.64 -43.36 -26.91
C ALA A 540 15.74 -41.92 -27.46
N GLN A 541 15.26 -41.70 -28.70
CA GLN A 541 15.15 -40.37 -29.30
C GLN A 541 14.08 -39.55 -28.62
N ILE A 542 12.91 -40.12 -28.27
CA ILE A 542 11.87 -39.43 -27.49
C ILE A 542 12.42 -38.98 -26.14
N ARG A 543 13.09 -39.87 -25.38
CA ARG A 543 13.70 -39.52 -24.09
C ARG A 543 14.76 -38.42 -24.22
N THR A 544 15.52 -38.41 -25.30
CA THR A 544 16.54 -37.37 -25.54
C THR A 544 15.91 -36.05 -25.96
N SER A 545 14.93 -36.08 -26.86
CA SER A 545 14.15 -34.89 -27.25
C SER A 545 13.44 -34.26 -26.04
N GLN A 546 12.83 -35.07 -25.16
CA GLN A 546 12.22 -34.58 -23.92
C GLN A 546 13.24 -33.88 -23.01
N ARG A 547 14.42 -34.48 -22.77
CA ARG A 547 15.47 -33.82 -21.99
C ARG A 547 15.90 -32.49 -22.58
N LEU A 548 15.96 -32.38 -23.90
CA LEU A 548 16.32 -31.14 -24.58
C LEU A 548 15.20 -30.08 -24.44
N VAL A 549 13.93 -30.48 -24.54
CA VAL A 549 12.79 -29.59 -24.24
C VAL A 549 12.87 -29.07 -22.80
N ASP A 550 13.07 -29.96 -21.83
CA ASP A 550 13.17 -29.62 -20.40
C ASP A 550 14.36 -28.69 -20.11
N GLN A 551 15.46 -28.84 -20.84
CA GLN A 551 16.68 -28.06 -20.65
C GLN A 551 16.59 -26.66 -21.27
N TYR A 552 16.03 -26.55 -22.48
CA TYR A 552 16.10 -25.31 -23.26
C TYR A 552 14.80 -24.50 -23.27
N VAL A 553 13.65 -25.16 -23.37
CA VAL A 553 12.37 -24.51 -23.68
C VAL A 553 11.56 -24.26 -22.41
N ILE A 554 11.35 -25.30 -21.59
CA ILE A 554 10.51 -25.22 -20.39
C ILE A 554 10.94 -24.12 -19.41
N PRO A 555 12.24 -23.86 -19.15
CA PRO A 555 12.64 -22.79 -18.25
C PRO A 555 12.21 -21.38 -18.70
N ASP A 556 12.17 -21.10 -20.01
CA ASP A 556 11.73 -19.80 -20.52
C ASP A 556 10.20 -19.66 -20.47
N VAL A 557 9.47 -20.73 -20.80
CA VAL A 557 8.00 -20.77 -20.64
C VAL A 557 7.60 -20.62 -19.17
N GLU A 558 8.23 -21.35 -18.25
CA GLU A 558 7.98 -21.22 -16.80
C GLU A 558 8.28 -19.80 -16.30
N LYS A 559 9.34 -19.17 -16.80
CA LYS A 559 9.66 -17.77 -16.50
C LYS A 559 8.57 -16.82 -16.97
N LYS A 560 7.98 -17.02 -18.16
CA LYS A 560 6.85 -16.23 -18.67
C LYS A 560 5.60 -16.45 -17.83
N VAL A 561 5.30 -17.69 -17.44
CA VAL A 561 4.18 -18.00 -16.53
C VAL A 561 4.31 -17.27 -15.19
N ASN A 562 5.53 -17.20 -14.62
CA ASN A 562 5.75 -16.56 -13.32
C ASN A 562 5.90 -15.03 -13.37
N ASN A 563 6.31 -14.44 -14.50
CA ASN A 563 6.65 -13.01 -14.55
C ASN A 563 5.92 -12.21 -15.64
N GLY A 564 5.36 -12.88 -16.63
CA GLY A 564 4.68 -12.27 -17.77
C GLY A 564 3.34 -11.67 -17.37
N ALA A 565 2.98 -10.55 -18.02
CA ALA A 565 1.70 -9.87 -17.78
C ALA A 565 0.49 -10.73 -18.22
N ALA A 566 0.65 -11.58 -19.23
CA ALA A 566 -0.41 -12.47 -19.71
C ALA A 566 -0.89 -13.48 -18.64
N TYR A 567 -0.01 -13.85 -17.69
CA TYR A 567 -0.30 -14.79 -16.61
C TYR A 567 -0.57 -14.10 -15.26
N ALA A 568 -0.70 -12.77 -15.22
CA ALA A 568 -0.94 -12.04 -13.98
C ALA A 568 -2.25 -12.46 -13.30
N ASP A 569 -3.28 -12.75 -14.10
CA ASP A 569 -4.56 -13.24 -13.58
C ASP A 569 -4.44 -14.67 -13.02
N LEU A 570 -3.63 -15.54 -13.64
CA LEU A 570 -3.34 -16.88 -13.13
C LEU A 570 -2.64 -16.84 -11.76
N ARG A 571 -1.63 -15.98 -11.60
CA ARG A 571 -0.93 -15.80 -10.30
C ARG A 571 -1.86 -15.25 -9.22
N ARG A 572 -2.70 -14.26 -9.56
CA ARG A 572 -3.74 -13.74 -8.64
C ARG A 572 -4.71 -14.82 -8.18
N VAL A 573 -5.14 -15.66 -9.12
CA VAL A 573 -6.04 -16.80 -8.88
C VAL A 573 -5.34 -17.87 -8.02
N TYR A 574 -4.04 -18.10 -8.20
CA TYR A 574 -3.26 -19.02 -7.37
C TYR A 574 -3.07 -18.50 -5.92
N SER A 575 -2.72 -17.23 -5.71
CA SER A 575 -2.63 -16.68 -4.35
C SER A 575 -3.98 -16.78 -3.62
N SER A 576 -5.08 -16.63 -4.34
CA SER A 576 -6.44 -16.83 -3.80
C SER A 576 -6.73 -18.30 -3.44
N ARG A 577 -6.13 -19.26 -4.17
CA ARG A 577 -6.21 -20.71 -3.87
C ARG A 577 -5.50 -21.03 -2.56
N VAL A 578 -4.30 -20.46 -2.34
CA VAL A 578 -3.53 -20.64 -1.10
C VAL A 578 -4.30 -20.11 0.11
N ALA A 579 -4.92 -18.93 -0.03
CA ALA A 579 -5.79 -18.37 1.01
C ALA A 579 -7.03 -19.24 1.29
N ALA A 580 -7.68 -19.75 0.23
CA ALA A 580 -8.84 -20.63 0.37
C ALA A 580 -8.49 -21.94 1.11
N GLU A 581 -7.32 -22.53 0.86
CA GLU A 581 -6.86 -23.69 1.64
C GLU A 581 -6.69 -23.37 3.10
N TYR A 582 -6.04 -22.25 3.42
CA TYR A 582 -5.90 -21.85 4.81
C TYR A 582 -7.28 -21.70 5.50
N LEU A 583 -8.24 -21.05 4.85
CA LEU A 583 -9.60 -20.90 5.40
C LEU A 583 -10.34 -22.25 5.55
N ARG A 584 -10.12 -23.19 4.63
CA ARG A 584 -10.64 -24.56 4.73
C ARG A 584 -10.06 -25.27 5.96
N ASP A 585 -8.74 -25.24 6.14
CA ASP A 585 -8.06 -25.83 7.30
C ASP A 585 -8.56 -25.22 8.62
N GLN A 586 -8.68 -23.88 8.69
CA GLN A 586 -9.18 -23.20 9.89
C GLN A 586 -10.63 -23.58 10.20
N ASP A 587 -11.44 -23.78 9.16
CA ASP A 587 -12.84 -24.17 9.32
C ASP A 587 -12.98 -25.62 9.77
N GLU A 588 -12.11 -26.53 9.33
CA GLU A 588 -12.06 -27.93 9.81
C GLU A 588 -11.83 -28.00 11.33
N ASP A 589 -10.91 -27.18 11.86
CA ASP A 589 -10.66 -27.09 13.30
C ASP A 589 -11.85 -26.44 14.05
N HIS A 590 -12.37 -25.33 13.52
CA HIS A 590 -13.44 -24.56 14.16
C HIS A 590 -14.41 -23.96 13.13
N ALA A 591 -15.71 -24.25 13.23
CA ALA A 591 -16.70 -23.74 12.28
C ALA A 591 -16.72 -22.20 12.19
N THR A 592 -16.49 -21.68 10.98
CA THR A 592 -16.39 -20.27 10.62
C THR A 592 -17.63 -19.77 9.86
N ASP A 593 -17.61 -18.51 9.43
CA ASP A 593 -18.62 -17.97 8.51
C ASP A 593 -18.47 -18.52 7.08
N PHE A 594 -17.37 -19.21 6.74
CA PHE A 594 -17.13 -19.80 5.43
C PHE A 594 -17.72 -21.22 5.28
N ARG A 595 -18.06 -21.89 6.39
CA ARG A 595 -18.66 -23.25 6.40
C ARG A 595 -19.81 -23.44 5.40
N PRO A 596 -20.76 -22.49 5.22
CA PRO A 596 -21.85 -22.67 4.25
C PRO A 596 -21.41 -22.62 2.78
N VAL A 597 -20.22 -22.06 2.52
CA VAL A 597 -19.63 -22.02 1.18
C VAL A 597 -18.82 -23.27 0.92
N ILE A 598 -18.01 -23.71 1.89
CA ILE A 598 -17.03 -24.80 1.71
C ILE A 598 -17.71 -26.06 1.16
N ASN A 599 -17.23 -26.53 0.02
CA ASN A 599 -17.69 -27.72 -0.70
C ASN A 599 -19.20 -27.74 -1.01
N SER A 600 -19.85 -26.58 -1.09
CA SER A 600 -21.28 -26.44 -1.41
C SER A 600 -21.63 -26.83 -2.86
N ASN A 601 -20.63 -26.87 -3.75
CA ASN A 601 -20.79 -27.00 -5.20
C ASN A 601 -21.66 -25.90 -5.84
N ASP A 602 -21.92 -24.81 -5.11
CA ASP A 602 -22.69 -23.65 -5.57
C ASP A 602 -21.75 -22.46 -5.86
N VAL A 603 -21.60 -22.16 -7.14
CA VAL A 603 -20.81 -21.02 -7.64
C VAL A 603 -21.69 -19.91 -8.21
N THR A 604 -23.01 -19.97 -8.02
CA THR A 604 -23.96 -18.99 -8.61
C THR A 604 -23.69 -17.55 -8.15
N ARG A 605 -23.03 -17.39 -7.00
CA ARG A 605 -22.60 -16.10 -6.43
C ARG A 605 -21.33 -15.54 -7.06
N TRP A 606 -20.53 -16.36 -7.75
CA TRP A 606 -19.26 -16.00 -8.37
C TRP A 606 -19.23 -16.44 -9.85
N PRO A 607 -20.20 -15.98 -10.66
CA PRO A 607 -20.25 -16.34 -12.06
C PRO A 607 -19.13 -15.65 -12.84
N LEU A 608 -18.98 -16.00 -14.12
CA LEU A 608 -18.25 -15.18 -15.10
C LEU A 608 -18.67 -13.71 -14.99
N SER A 609 -17.68 -12.81 -14.95
CA SER A 609 -17.92 -11.36 -14.91
C SER A 609 -18.69 -10.89 -16.13
N ALA A 610 -19.27 -9.69 -16.05
CA ALA A 610 -20.06 -9.10 -17.12
C ALA A 610 -19.33 -9.09 -18.48
N ASP A 611 -18.02 -8.83 -18.47
CA ASP A 611 -17.20 -8.77 -19.69
C ASP A 611 -16.94 -10.17 -20.29
N HIS A 612 -17.21 -11.24 -19.54
CA HIS A 612 -16.94 -12.63 -19.92
C HIS A 612 -18.20 -13.51 -19.98
N GLN A 613 -19.41 -12.94 -19.90
CA GLN A 613 -20.66 -13.73 -19.95
C GLN A 613 -20.83 -14.51 -21.26
N GLY A 614 -20.19 -14.07 -22.35
CA GLY A 614 -20.20 -14.77 -23.64
C GLY A 614 -19.13 -15.84 -23.79
N TRP A 615 -18.23 -15.98 -22.81
CA TRP A 615 -17.16 -16.97 -22.84
C TRP A 615 -17.69 -18.38 -22.57
N THR A 616 -17.16 -19.36 -23.30
CA THR A 616 -17.41 -20.78 -23.06
C THR A 616 -16.09 -21.56 -23.15
N PRO A 617 -15.92 -22.66 -22.41
CA PRO A 617 -14.73 -23.51 -22.53
C PRO A 617 -14.49 -24.00 -23.97
N LYS A 618 -15.57 -24.26 -24.71
CA LYS A 618 -15.52 -24.70 -26.11
C LYS A 618 -14.93 -23.64 -27.04
N GLN A 619 -15.18 -22.35 -26.82
CA GLN A 619 -14.56 -21.29 -27.61
C GLN A 619 -13.03 -21.25 -27.42
N THR A 620 -12.54 -21.45 -26.20
CA THR A 620 -11.09 -21.54 -25.96
C THR A 620 -10.51 -22.81 -26.58
N TRP A 621 -11.22 -23.94 -26.51
CA TRP A 621 -10.82 -25.16 -27.23
C TRP A 621 -10.81 -24.96 -28.75
N ASP A 622 -11.80 -24.29 -29.33
CA ASP A 622 -11.84 -23.98 -30.77
C ASP A 622 -10.71 -23.03 -31.17
N ALA A 623 -10.39 -22.04 -30.35
CA ALA A 623 -9.25 -21.14 -30.56
C ALA A 623 -7.92 -21.91 -30.50
N TYR A 624 -7.79 -22.83 -29.55
CA TYR A 624 -6.66 -23.75 -29.46
C TYR A 624 -6.57 -24.63 -30.71
N MET A 625 -7.65 -25.28 -31.13
CA MET A 625 -7.66 -26.14 -32.31
C MET A 625 -7.30 -25.36 -33.57
N LYS A 626 -7.80 -24.13 -33.72
CA LYS A 626 -7.39 -23.24 -34.81
C LYS A 626 -5.90 -22.89 -34.74
N SER A 627 -5.38 -22.55 -33.57
CA SER A 627 -3.94 -22.31 -33.39
C SER A 627 -3.13 -23.55 -33.76
N TYR A 628 -3.57 -24.72 -33.28
CA TYR A 628 -2.95 -26.02 -33.51
C TYR A 628 -2.93 -26.39 -35.00
N THR A 629 -4.03 -26.18 -35.74
CA THR A 629 -4.12 -26.57 -37.16
C THR A 629 -3.64 -25.51 -38.14
N GLU A 630 -3.81 -24.22 -37.84
CA GLU A 630 -3.62 -23.11 -38.79
C GLU A 630 -2.72 -21.98 -38.25
N GLY A 631 -2.46 -21.91 -36.94
CA GLY A 631 -1.89 -20.75 -36.27
C GLY A 631 -0.43 -20.92 -35.86
N ASP A 632 -0.13 -20.88 -34.55
CA ASP A 632 1.25 -20.79 -34.02
C ASP A 632 2.10 -22.02 -34.32
N TYR A 633 1.46 -23.10 -34.76
CA TYR A 633 2.08 -24.37 -35.14
C TYR A 633 2.25 -24.53 -36.66
N SER A 634 1.92 -23.47 -37.43
CA SER A 634 1.99 -23.45 -38.90
C SER A 634 3.30 -22.85 -39.48
N TYR A 635 4.26 -22.45 -38.64
CA TYR A 635 5.56 -22.01 -39.13
C TYR A 635 6.26 -23.15 -39.90
N PRO A 636 6.93 -22.87 -41.04
CA PRO A 636 7.77 -23.87 -41.69
C PRO A 636 8.95 -24.22 -40.78
N CYS A 637 8.79 -25.30 -40.00
CA CYS A 637 9.88 -25.93 -39.26
C CYS A 637 10.74 -26.75 -40.24
N ASN A 638 11.40 -26.08 -41.19
CA ASN A 638 12.33 -26.72 -42.11
C ASN A 638 13.66 -26.97 -41.39
N TYR A 639 13.79 -28.16 -40.79
CA TYR A 639 15.06 -28.74 -40.41
C TYR A 639 15.16 -30.13 -41.05
N ALA A 640 16.24 -30.40 -41.80
CA ALA A 640 16.44 -31.62 -42.60
C ALA A 640 15.37 -31.96 -43.68
N GLY A 641 14.53 -31.00 -44.09
CA GLY A 641 13.57 -31.19 -45.19
C GLY A 641 12.23 -31.85 -44.79
N GLU A 642 11.93 -31.97 -43.49
CA GLU A 642 10.67 -32.52 -42.99
C GLU A 642 10.03 -31.60 -41.93
N ASN A 643 8.73 -31.31 -42.05
CA ASN A 643 7.97 -30.40 -41.16
C ASN A 643 7.42 -31.14 -39.92
N LYS A 644 7.72 -30.75 -38.66
CA LYS A 644 7.27 -31.57 -37.48
C LYS A 644 6.93 -30.84 -36.15
N THR A 645 6.00 -31.47 -35.40
CA THR A 645 5.65 -31.44 -33.94
C THR A 645 4.33 -30.77 -33.51
N CYS A 646 3.61 -31.45 -32.59
CA CYS A 646 2.26 -31.15 -32.09
C CYS A 646 2.18 -31.29 -30.55
N ILE A 647 1.38 -30.45 -29.89
CA ILE A 647 1.33 -30.31 -28.42
C ILE A 647 -0.10 -30.45 -27.93
N ALA A 648 -0.32 -31.18 -26.84
CA ALA A 648 -1.53 -31.13 -25.99
C ALA A 648 -1.21 -30.49 -24.63
N GLY A 649 -2.18 -30.12 -23.79
CA GLY A 649 -1.84 -29.64 -22.45
C GLY A 649 -3.00 -29.24 -21.53
N GLY A 650 -2.69 -28.72 -20.34
CA GLY A 650 -3.68 -28.34 -19.30
C GLY A 650 -3.15 -27.38 -18.22
N VAL A 651 -3.99 -27.00 -17.26
CA VAL A 651 -3.57 -26.39 -15.98
C VAL A 651 -4.22 -27.21 -14.87
N ASP A 652 -3.45 -27.62 -13.87
CA ASP A 652 -3.92 -28.49 -12.79
C ASP A 652 -3.55 -27.90 -11.43
N PHE A 653 -4.57 -27.37 -10.74
CA PHE A 653 -4.53 -26.77 -9.42
C PHE A 653 -5.23 -27.66 -8.37
N SER A 654 -5.42 -28.95 -8.68
CA SER A 654 -5.98 -29.94 -7.73
C SER A 654 -5.13 -30.07 -6.46
N LYS A 655 -3.83 -29.80 -6.56
CA LYS A 655 -2.91 -29.68 -5.42
C LYS A 655 -2.55 -28.22 -5.17
N ALA A 656 -2.44 -27.82 -3.91
CA ALA A 656 -1.97 -26.50 -3.50
C ALA A 656 -0.92 -26.60 -2.37
N PRO A 657 0.26 -27.19 -2.65
CA PRO A 657 1.27 -27.44 -1.63
C PRO A 657 1.76 -26.13 -1.00
N LYS A 658 1.94 -26.11 0.31
CA LYS A 658 2.47 -24.96 1.07
C LYS A 658 3.58 -25.38 2.02
N ARG A 659 4.55 -24.50 2.24
CA ARG A 659 5.63 -24.66 3.22
C ARG A 659 5.66 -23.48 4.16
N ASN A 660 5.44 -23.74 5.45
CA ASN A 660 5.52 -22.73 6.49
C ASN A 660 6.99 -22.41 6.80
N ILE A 661 7.38 -21.14 6.76
CA ILE A 661 8.71 -20.71 7.21
C ILE A 661 8.71 -20.40 8.71
N THR A 662 9.86 -20.52 9.36
CA THR A 662 9.99 -20.20 10.79
C THR A 662 9.81 -18.70 11.04
N ARG A 663 9.35 -18.33 12.24
CA ARG A 663 9.24 -16.92 12.66
C ARG A 663 10.57 -16.17 12.49
N VAL A 664 11.68 -16.78 12.91
CA VAL A 664 13.02 -16.17 12.79
C VAL A 664 13.37 -15.89 11.33
N ARG A 665 13.12 -16.84 10.41
CA ARG A 665 13.38 -16.63 8.99
C ARG A 665 12.45 -15.55 8.41
N PHE A 666 11.17 -15.56 8.79
CA PHE A 666 10.21 -14.54 8.41
C PHE A 666 10.64 -13.14 8.86
N ASP A 667 11.05 -12.97 10.12
CA ASP A 667 11.48 -11.67 10.64
C ASP A 667 12.80 -11.19 10.01
N LEU A 668 13.65 -12.09 9.52
CA LEU A 668 14.92 -11.77 8.83
C LEU A 668 14.73 -11.46 7.34
N GLU A 669 13.97 -12.27 6.61
CA GLU A 669 13.72 -12.11 5.16
C GLU A 669 12.63 -11.07 4.89
N HIS A 670 11.63 -11.01 5.78
CA HIS A 670 10.44 -10.16 5.70
C HIS A 670 10.29 -9.16 6.88
N PRO A 671 11.35 -8.47 7.39
CA PRO A 671 11.17 -7.50 8.47
C PRO A 671 10.04 -6.51 8.20
N ARG A 672 9.21 -6.34 9.24
CA ARG A 672 8.01 -5.50 9.32
C ARG A 672 6.82 -5.91 8.45
N LEU A 673 6.90 -6.99 7.67
CA LEU A 673 5.76 -7.38 6.83
C LEU A 673 4.49 -7.60 7.67
N ASP A 674 4.62 -8.18 8.86
CA ASP A 674 3.51 -8.30 9.83
C ASP A 674 2.88 -6.93 10.16
N THR A 675 3.69 -5.99 10.68
CA THR A 675 3.22 -4.64 11.07
C THR A 675 2.62 -3.88 9.89
N ASP A 676 3.27 -3.93 8.73
CA ASP A 676 2.84 -3.17 7.55
C ASP A 676 1.55 -3.80 6.97
N THR A 677 1.38 -5.13 7.00
CA THR A 677 0.13 -5.83 6.64
C THR A 677 -1.02 -5.47 7.59
N LYS A 678 -0.80 -5.45 8.90
CA LYS A 678 -1.81 -4.99 9.87
C LYS A 678 -2.21 -3.52 9.65
N THR A 679 -1.24 -2.70 9.27
CA THR A 679 -1.49 -1.30 8.90
C THR A 679 -2.29 -1.20 7.61
N SER A 680 -2.04 -2.09 6.64
CA SER A 680 -2.68 -2.10 5.32
C SER A 680 -4.19 -2.23 5.37
N VAL A 681 -4.72 -2.96 6.36
CA VAL A 681 -6.16 -3.12 6.62
C VAL A 681 -6.82 -1.77 6.97
N LYS A 682 -6.07 -0.86 7.59
CA LYS A 682 -6.54 0.46 8.04
C LYS A 682 -6.30 1.54 6.99
N THR A 683 -5.16 1.49 6.29
CA THR A 683 -4.71 2.51 5.34
C THR A 683 -3.66 1.94 4.39
N GLU A 684 -3.54 2.47 3.17
CA GLU A 684 -2.46 2.12 2.25
C GLU A 684 -1.09 2.40 2.89
N THR A 685 -0.16 1.44 2.80
CA THR A 685 1.22 1.61 3.26
C THR A 685 2.21 1.06 2.25
N ALA A 686 3.44 1.58 2.23
CA ALA A 686 4.50 1.10 1.36
C ALA A 686 5.38 0.10 2.11
N TYR A 687 5.58 -1.09 1.56
CA TYR A 687 6.44 -2.09 2.20
C TYR A 687 7.90 -1.66 2.11
N ARG A 688 8.56 -1.34 3.23
CA ARG A 688 9.97 -0.88 3.29
C ARG A 688 10.36 0.30 2.37
N GLY A 689 9.39 1.10 1.93
CA GLY A 689 9.64 2.09 0.87
C GLY A 689 10.06 1.48 -0.47
N SER A 690 9.80 0.19 -0.67
CA SER A 690 9.85 -0.49 -1.95
C SER A 690 8.82 0.11 -2.90
N GLY A 691 8.96 -0.19 -4.19
CA GLY A 691 7.94 0.15 -5.18
C GLY A 691 6.61 -0.57 -4.97
N THR A 692 6.39 -1.27 -3.87
CA THR A 692 5.23 -2.12 -3.59
C THR A 692 4.37 -1.56 -2.46
N ALA A 693 3.09 -1.41 -2.74
CA ALA A 693 2.03 -1.07 -1.81
C ALA A 693 1.48 -2.33 -1.13
N LEU A 694 1.22 -2.23 0.17
CA LEU A 694 0.32 -3.12 0.90
C LEU A 694 -0.97 -2.36 1.16
N ILE A 695 -2.09 -2.99 0.82
CA ILE A 695 -3.41 -2.37 0.96
C ILE A 695 -4.47 -3.44 1.20
N GLY A 696 -5.27 -3.24 2.24
CA GLY A 696 -6.16 -4.27 2.76
C GLY A 696 -7.57 -3.79 3.04
N GLY A 697 -8.33 -4.66 3.71
CA GLY A 697 -9.67 -4.40 4.20
C GLY A 697 -10.13 -5.52 5.12
N ASN A 698 -11.40 -5.46 5.51
CA ASN A 698 -12.05 -6.49 6.32
C ASN A 698 -13.38 -6.91 5.67
N GLY A 699 -13.64 -8.22 5.67
CA GLY A 699 -14.80 -8.87 5.03
C GLY A 699 -16.17 -8.69 5.70
N SER A 700 -16.24 -8.13 6.91
CA SER A 700 -17.51 -7.85 7.63
C SER A 700 -17.60 -6.42 8.18
N GLY A 701 -16.70 -5.53 7.76
CA GLY A 701 -16.80 -4.09 7.96
C GLY A 701 -16.79 -3.54 9.39
N PRO A 702 -15.97 -4.04 10.35
CA PRO A 702 -15.73 -3.32 11.58
C PRO A 702 -15.09 -1.96 11.27
N THR A 703 -15.36 -0.98 12.14
CA THR A 703 -15.00 0.44 12.04
C THR A 703 -13.59 0.70 11.50
N GLY A 704 -13.39 1.81 10.78
CA GLY A 704 -12.04 2.35 10.55
C GLY A 704 -11.36 2.54 11.91
N GLY A 705 -10.33 1.73 12.17
CA GLY A 705 -9.88 1.35 13.52
C GLY A 705 -9.75 2.49 14.52
N GLY A 706 -9.95 2.16 15.80
CA GLY A 706 -9.80 3.16 16.84
C GLY A 706 -10.24 2.70 18.21
N ASP A 707 -9.37 1.95 18.88
CA ASP A 707 -9.07 2.30 20.27
C ASP A 707 -8.13 3.51 20.29
N GLU A 708 -8.05 4.21 21.43
CA GLU A 708 -7.24 5.41 21.60
C GLU A 708 -5.78 5.18 21.23
N ASP A 709 -5.08 6.23 20.78
CA ASP A 709 -3.63 6.12 20.67
C ASP A 709 -3.07 5.76 22.06
N PRO A 710 -2.06 4.88 22.18
CA PRO A 710 -1.40 4.69 23.46
C PRO A 710 -0.90 6.04 23.98
N VAL A 711 -1.41 6.45 25.14
CA VAL A 711 -0.84 7.52 25.94
C VAL A 711 0.57 7.07 26.32
N PRO A 712 1.63 7.90 26.21
CA PRO A 712 2.96 7.49 26.60
C PRO A 712 2.95 7.02 28.06
N THR A 713 3.27 5.74 28.26
CA THR A 713 3.48 5.17 29.59
C THR A 713 4.61 5.96 30.27
N PRO A 714 4.41 6.54 31.47
CA PRO A 714 5.51 7.11 32.21
C PRO A 714 6.57 6.03 32.42
N THR A 715 7.84 6.39 32.20
CA THR A 715 9.00 5.54 32.48
C THR A 715 8.84 4.91 33.87
N PRO A 716 8.97 3.59 34.04
CA PRO A 716 8.91 2.99 35.37
C PRO A 716 10.02 3.60 36.23
N THR A 717 9.62 4.21 37.35
CA THR A 717 10.52 4.56 38.44
C THR A 717 11.22 3.28 38.90
N PRO A 718 12.55 3.27 39.13
CA PRO A 718 13.24 2.10 39.66
C PRO A 718 12.56 1.68 40.97
N THR A 719 12.01 0.46 41.00
CA THR A 719 11.43 -0.11 42.21
C THR A 719 12.57 -0.66 43.05
N ASP A 720 12.63 -0.27 44.31
CA ASP A 720 13.55 -0.79 45.32
C ASP A 720 13.52 -2.34 45.39
N PRO A 721 14.63 -2.99 45.77
CA PRO A 721 14.73 -4.44 45.77
C PRO A 721 13.73 -5.10 46.74
N PRO A 722 13.22 -6.30 46.40
CA PRO A 722 12.11 -6.92 47.12
C PRO A 722 12.54 -7.42 48.51
N SER A 723 11.71 -7.11 49.51
CA SER A 723 11.79 -7.69 50.84
C SER A 723 11.30 -9.14 50.81
N THR A 724 12.11 -10.05 51.33
CA THR A 724 11.84 -11.49 51.43
C THR A 724 10.60 -11.77 52.30
N PRO A 725 9.61 -12.56 51.85
CA PRO A 725 8.59 -13.13 52.74
C PRO A 725 9.04 -14.48 53.31
N ALA A 726 8.83 -14.66 54.61
CA ALA A 726 8.99 -15.93 55.32
C ALA A 726 7.89 -16.95 54.93
N PRO A 727 8.14 -18.27 55.04
CA PRO A 727 7.22 -19.31 54.56
C PRO A 727 6.10 -19.60 55.56
N SER A 728 4.95 -20.04 55.06
CA SER A 728 3.91 -20.68 55.88
C SER A 728 3.46 -21.99 55.24
N ASP A 729 3.48 -23.02 56.07
CA ASP A 729 3.19 -24.43 55.82
C ASP A 729 1.70 -24.71 55.57
N THR A 730 1.39 -25.67 54.68
CA THR A 730 0.38 -26.75 54.90
C THR A 730 0.38 -27.76 53.72
N PRO A 731 -0.16 -29.00 53.89
CA PRO A 731 0.54 -30.22 53.50
C PRO A 731 -0.18 -31.06 52.43
N SER A 732 0.54 -32.12 52.05
CA SER A 732 0.33 -33.17 51.05
C SER A 732 -1.04 -33.86 50.98
N GLY A 733 -1.38 -34.33 49.77
CA GLY A 733 -2.36 -35.39 49.51
C GLY A 733 -2.25 -35.98 48.10
N GLN A 734 -1.57 -37.12 47.98
CA GLN A 734 -1.76 -38.17 46.95
C GLN A 734 -2.46 -39.36 47.66
N PRO A 735 -3.08 -40.39 47.01
CA PRO A 735 -2.65 -41.13 45.80
C PRO A 735 -3.87 -41.44 44.86
N SER A 736 -3.87 -42.20 43.74
CA SER A 736 -3.22 -43.47 43.37
C SER A 736 -3.50 -43.80 41.88
N THR A 737 -2.60 -44.54 41.22
CA THR A 737 -2.80 -45.28 39.96
C THR A 737 -3.07 -46.77 40.23
N PRO A 738 -3.58 -47.53 39.23
CA PRO A 738 -2.83 -48.71 38.72
C PRO A 738 -2.97 -48.91 37.18
N GLY A 739 -1.88 -49.19 36.44
CA GLY A 739 -1.49 -50.52 35.90
C GLY A 739 -2.01 -50.72 34.46
N GLY A 740 -1.30 -51.12 33.40
CA GLY A 740 -0.07 -51.90 33.22
C GLY A 740 -0.41 -53.15 32.38
N GLY A 741 -0.04 -53.20 31.10
CA GLY A 741 -0.24 -54.38 30.23
C GLY A 741 0.32 -54.21 28.82
N ASP A 742 1.39 -54.95 28.52
CA ASP A 742 2.09 -55.07 27.24
C ASP A 742 1.30 -55.89 26.19
N ASP A 743 1.43 -55.55 24.91
CA ASP A 743 1.56 -56.54 23.82
C ASP A 743 2.14 -55.93 22.52
N ARG A 744 2.95 -56.73 21.82
CA ARG A 744 3.88 -56.39 20.72
C ARG A 744 3.20 -55.88 19.43
N PRO A 745 3.87 -55.04 18.60
CA PRO A 745 3.38 -54.66 17.28
C PRO A 745 3.91 -55.56 16.14
N THR A 746 3.01 -55.93 15.22
CA THR A 746 3.26 -56.50 13.89
C THR A 746 3.58 -55.37 12.89
N PRO A 747 4.50 -55.53 11.91
CA PRO A 747 4.86 -54.42 11.02
C PRO A 747 3.80 -54.17 9.93
N PRO A 748 3.39 -52.92 9.65
CA PRO A 748 2.61 -52.59 8.47
C PRO A 748 3.49 -52.35 7.22
N PRO A 749 2.90 -52.43 6.00
CA PRO A 749 3.64 -52.35 4.73
C PRO A 749 4.17 -50.95 4.45
N ALA A 750 5.20 -50.88 3.59
CA ALA A 750 5.90 -49.67 3.19
C ALA A 750 4.96 -48.58 2.61
N HIS A 751 5.10 -47.36 3.11
CA HIS A 751 4.41 -46.16 2.65
C HIS A 751 5.16 -45.49 1.48
N ASP A 752 4.38 -45.17 0.45
CA ASP A 752 4.68 -44.32 -0.70
C ASP A 752 4.75 -42.84 -0.28
N PRO A 753 5.80 -42.05 -0.61
CA PRO A 753 5.96 -40.70 -0.10
C PRO A 753 5.43 -39.68 -1.11
N ASP A 754 4.11 -39.59 -1.29
CA ASP A 754 3.45 -38.43 -1.92
C ASP A 754 1.93 -38.48 -1.66
N GLY A 755 1.52 -38.19 -0.41
CA GLY A 755 0.11 -38.13 -0.06
C GLY A 755 -0.16 -37.70 1.38
N ASP A 756 -0.53 -36.43 1.53
CA ASP A 756 -1.45 -35.89 2.53
C ASP A 756 -1.21 -36.20 4.02
N LEU A 757 -0.21 -35.53 4.63
CA LEU A 757 -0.21 -35.17 6.05
C LEU A 757 0.68 -33.93 6.27
N ALA A 758 0.24 -33.04 7.17
CA ALA A 758 1.01 -31.91 7.64
C ALA A 758 2.34 -32.36 8.26
N ASP A 759 3.46 -32.03 7.63
CA ASP A 759 4.78 -32.18 8.23
C ASP A 759 4.99 -31.02 9.23
N THR A 760 4.39 -31.13 10.42
CA THR A 760 4.76 -30.34 11.59
C THR A 760 5.88 -31.07 12.32
N GLY A 761 7.08 -31.05 11.74
CA GLY A 761 8.25 -31.70 12.31
C GLY A 761 9.55 -31.11 11.77
N THR A 762 10.53 -30.94 12.64
CA THR A 762 11.80 -30.29 12.34
C THR A 762 12.68 -31.12 11.39
N GLY A 763 12.52 -30.92 10.09
CA GLY A 763 13.40 -31.45 9.04
C GLY A 763 14.29 -30.36 8.44
N ALA A 764 15.16 -29.73 9.23
CA ALA A 764 16.16 -28.82 8.67
C ALA A 764 17.24 -29.64 7.94
N PRO A 765 17.55 -29.38 6.65
CA PRO A 765 18.76 -29.92 6.05
C PRO A 765 19.95 -29.26 6.74
N VAL A 766 20.61 -30.01 7.62
CA VAL A 766 21.75 -29.58 8.46
C VAL A 766 22.84 -28.88 7.65
N GLY A 767 22.96 -29.17 6.35
CA GLY A 767 23.93 -28.55 5.44
C GLY A 767 23.80 -27.03 5.25
N LEU A 768 22.59 -26.46 5.31
CA LEU A 768 22.38 -25.03 4.99
C LEU A 768 22.67 -24.10 6.19
N ILE A 769 22.47 -24.60 7.41
CA ILE A 769 22.76 -23.87 8.67
C ILE A 769 24.28 -23.82 8.91
N THR A 770 25.03 -24.89 8.58
CA THR A 770 26.49 -24.86 8.60
C THR A 770 27.10 -23.89 7.59
N GLY A 771 26.49 -23.71 6.42
CA GLY A 771 26.97 -22.78 5.40
C GLY A 771 26.91 -21.31 5.85
N ILE A 772 25.79 -20.90 6.44
CA ILE A 772 25.59 -19.53 6.94
C ILE A 772 26.46 -19.27 8.18
N ALA A 773 26.58 -20.25 9.08
CA ALA A 773 27.46 -20.15 10.25
C ALA A 773 28.95 -20.03 9.85
N ALA A 774 29.39 -20.77 8.82
CA ALA A 774 30.75 -20.69 8.30
C ALA A 774 31.06 -19.33 7.64
N VAL A 775 30.11 -18.77 6.89
CA VAL A 775 30.26 -17.43 6.28
C VAL A 775 30.31 -16.33 7.35
N LEU A 776 29.47 -16.41 8.38
CA LEU A 776 29.48 -15.45 9.50
C LEU A 776 30.73 -15.59 10.36
N ALA A 777 31.22 -16.81 10.59
CA ALA A 777 32.49 -17.06 11.29
C ALA A 777 33.68 -16.54 10.49
N ALA A 778 33.71 -16.72 9.17
CA ALA A 778 34.76 -16.19 8.30
C ALA A 778 34.75 -14.65 8.25
N ALA A 779 33.56 -14.04 8.17
CA ALA A 779 33.40 -12.59 8.22
C ALA A 779 33.81 -12.02 9.58
N GLY A 780 33.43 -12.68 10.68
CA GLY A 780 33.83 -12.32 12.04
C GLY A 780 35.35 -12.42 12.24
N ALA A 781 35.95 -13.53 11.81
CA ALA A 781 37.39 -13.74 11.85
C ALA A 781 38.16 -12.68 11.04
N GLY A 782 37.68 -12.38 9.82
CA GLY A 782 38.22 -11.32 8.96
C GLY A 782 38.17 -9.93 9.60
N LEU A 783 37.04 -9.59 10.24
CA LEU A 783 36.87 -8.33 10.98
C LEU A 783 37.81 -8.24 12.19
N THR A 784 37.95 -9.31 12.98
CA THR A 784 38.90 -9.34 14.11
C THR A 784 40.36 -9.26 13.66
N TRP A 785 40.73 -9.92 12.55
CA TRP A 785 42.07 -9.84 11.99
C TRP A 785 42.38 -8.43 11.47
N TRP A 786 41.44 -7.81 10.76
CA TRP A 786 41.56 -6.44 10.26
C TRP A 786 41.65 -5.40 11.40
N MET A 787 40.85 -5.57 12.47
CA MET A 787 40.94 -4.73 13.67
C MET A 787 42.25 -4.91 14.43
N ARG A 788 42.80 -6.13 14.52
CA ARG A 788 44.13 -6.36 15.09
C ARG A 788 45.22 -5.66 14.28
N ARG A 789 45.18 -5.75 12.95
CA ARG A 789 46.18 -5.13 12.07
C ARG A 789 46.17 -3.59 12.12
N ARG A 790 45.01 -2.98 12.35
CA ARG A 790 44.90 -1.51 12.55
C ARG A 790 45.43 -1.03 13.91
N ARG A 791 45.40 -1.86 14.95
CA ARG A 791 45.95 -1.51 16.27
C ARG A 791 47.48 -1.67 16.35
N SER A 792 48.10 -2.35 15.39
CA SER A 792 49.55 -2.54 15.32
C SER A 792 50.31 -1.43 14.56
N HIS A 793 49.61 -0.42 14.02
CA HIS A 793 50.22 0.71 13.29
C HIS A 793 50.03 2.08 13.97
N THR A 794 49.63 2.08 15.23
CA THR A 794 49.73 3.23 16.12
C THR A 794 50.43 2.77 17.40
N GLY A 795 51.74 2.63 17.29
CA GLY A 795 52.71 2.36 18.34
C GLY A 795 54.05 2.89 17.85
#